data_AF-A0A8H6TJI9-F1
#
_entry.id   AF-A0A8H6TJI9-F1
#
_cell.length_a   1.000
_cell.length_b   1.000
_cell.length_c   1.000
_cell.angle_alpha   90.00
_cell.angle_beta   90.00
_cell.angle_gamma   90.00
#
_symmetry.space_group_name_H-M   'P 1'
#
loop_
_entity.id
_entity.type
_entity.pdbx_description
1 polymer ?
#
loop_
_entity_poly.entity_id
_entity_poly.type
_entity_poly.pdbx_seq_one_letter_code
_entity_poly.pdbx_strand_id
1 'polypeptide(L)'
;MFSESENQPAATPTSVPERTLLRIPETLRNWPWQRRINPHFEECKRESQTWFDAFHAYSPKKQESINRCDFNLLAALGYPLLTKEGCRIGCDLMNLCCLIDEGTDDQPPAVVRQQVDSVKDAMRNPAKARPDDEWVGAEVARQFWLNAIRTITPMTQPRFLDAYFAYLDAMVDEAHDRTTHVVRDVPSYFVLRRRTIGSRPAFTMCAAHLTLPSSVLDHPVVAKLADLTVDAFIITNDLCSYNVEQARDEHAHNLVTVVMQQYAFGVQQAMDWILARHDALVDEFFATWNELPTFLGPVDRELRMEDYTSQDRIADRHRLSLLITEMQALDSSSVAYSSLHRDSETIQARLAAYKYPVLTLPNEIVSEIFLSFIPPYPKRPRLKGAESPLKLSRICSLWRNIAFQTPALWRAMDIAFIVPEDVKHSDAIVSAISVWLQRSGTLLLSLSLGRCDPDARQMRSSLLATFAVHSSRWEYMTLRRTDAPEVSSVTALPSLVACDLHLGYNDHWGTNSIGLPRLSRAIIRDAYDRVLPAGFLPWAQLTQLTLENFDIPAVEAVLRAAHKLVQCRLSFDEESYKETSYDHKVEIPIHLPRLEALVVEFSLSNDGIRALLRAFRVPMLKRFFVHEDLMTDRSPTDLAALVQAFGCAQTLERLFVSGLGYDRATIEYRAAFPDVLRVECPSEYRWNSADGEWGVWEV
;
A
#
# COMPACT_ATOMS: atom_id res chain seq x y z
N MET A 1 -42.27 -77.90 22.17
CA MET A 1 -40.90 -78.04 21.67
C MET A 1 -40.68 -76.91 20.68
N PHE A 2 -39.68 -76.06 20.97
CA PHE A 2 -38.83 -75.21 20.10
C PHE A 2 -39.15 -75.19 18.58
N SER A 3 -39.06 -74.10 17.82
CA SER A 3 -38.42 -72.78 18.00
C SER A 3 -38.79 -71.87 16.82
N GLU A 4 -38.77 -70.54 17.07
CA GLU A 4 -38.49 -69.43 16.14
C GLU A 4 -39.23 -69.34 14.79
N SER A 5 -40.09 -68.33 14.65
CA SER A 5 -40.23 -67.58 13.40
C SER A 5 -40.55 -66.12 13.71
N GLU A 6 -39.61 -65.25 13.37
CA GLU A 6 -39.66 -63.80 13.60
C GLU A 6 -40.86 -63.11 12.95
N ASN A 7 -41.34 -62.10 13.66
CA ASN A 7 -42.25 -61.06 13.20
C ASN A 7 -41.65 -60.24 12.05
N GLN A 8 -42.36 -60.14 10.92
CA GLN A 8 -42.38 -58.91 10.11
C GLN A 8 -43.78 -58.31 10.16
N PRO A 9 -44.01 -57.20 10.89
CA PRO A 9 -45.23 -56.42 10.78
C PRO A 9 -45.17 -55.48 9.56
N ALA A 10 -46.34 -55.33 8.95
CA ALA A 10 -46.60 -54.66 7.69
C ALA A 10 -45.98 -53.25 7.51
N ALA A 11 -45.45 -53.01 6.32
CA ALA A 11 -45.00 -51.70 5.86
C ALA A 11 -46.14 -50.68 5.92
N THR A 12 -45.94 -49.61 6.70
CA THR A 12 -46.83 -48.45 6.75
C THR A 12 -46.34 -47.43 5.70
N PRO A 13 -47.21 -46.82 4.89
CA PRO A 13 -46.79 -45.96 3.79
C PRO A 13 -46.39 -44.57 4.32
N THR A 14 -45.10 -44.25 4.28
CA THR A 14 -44.58 -42.91 4.54
C THR A 14 -43.62 -42.50 3.43
N SER A 15 -44.16 -41.99 2.32
CA SER A 15 -43.39 -41.11 1.44
C SER A 15 -43.88 -39.68 1.66
N VAL A 16 -43.18 -38.96 2.54
CA VAL A 16 -43.18 -37.50 2.51
C VAL A 16 -42.64 -37.09 1.14
N PRO A 17 -43.27 -36.16 0.39
CA PRO A 17 -42.77 -35.75 -0.91
C PRO A 17 -41.32 -35.27 -0.77
N GLU A 18 -40.42 -35.82 -1.58
CA GLU A 18 -39.04 -35.34 -1.68
C GLU A 18 -39.07 -33.84 -1.96
N ARG A 19 -38.50 -33.02 -1.07
CA ARG A 19 -38.38 -31.57 -1.31
C ARG A 19 -37.46 -31.38 -2.51
N THR A 20 -38.02 -31.00 -3.65
CA THR A 20 -37.23 -30.56 -4.80
C THR A 20 -36.48 -29.28 -4.43
N LEU A 21 -35.17 -29.39 -4.24
CA LEU A 21 -34.29 -28.24 -3.98
C LEU A 21 -33.92 -27.61 -5.33
N LEU A 22 -34.33 -26.37 -5.56
CA LEU A 22 -33.88 -25.57 -6.71
C LEU A 22 -32.54 -24.91 -6.37
N ARG A 23 -31.53 -25.10 -7.22
CA ARG A 23 -30.23 -24.43 -7.07
C ARG A 23 -30.18 -23.22 -7.98
N ILE A 24 -30.16 -22.03 -7.38
CA ILE A 24 -29.93 -20.77 -8.10
C ILE A 24 -28.44 -20.71 -8.50
N PRO A 25 -28.13 -20.59 -9.80
CA PRO A 25 -26.75 -20.44 -10.28
C PRO A 25 -26.05 -19.18 -9.78
N GLU A 26 -24.73 -19.25 -9.56
CA GLU A 26 -23.92 -18.08 -9.16
C GLU A 26 -23.40 -17.33 -10.40
N THR A 27 -24.11 -16.28 -10.83
CA THR A 27 -23.75 -15.49 -12.02
C THR A 27 -22.51 -14.63 -11.82
N LEU A 28 -22.11 -14.32 -10.58
CA LEU A 28 -20.96 -13.45 -10.29
C LEU A 28 -19.62 -14.18 -10.10
N ARG A 29 -19.57 -15.52 -10.22
CA ARG A 29 -18.39 -16.33 -9.89
C ARG A 29 -17.10 -15.98 -10.66
N ASN A 30 -17.24 -15.43 -11.86
CA ASN A 30 -16.12 -15.02 -12.72
C ASN A 30 -16.01 -13.49 -12.87
N TRP A 31 -16.72 -12.72 -12.04
CA TRP A 31 -16.73 -11.26 -12.15
C TRP A 31 -15.47 -10.67 -11.48
N PRO A 32 -14.62 -9.93 -12.22
CA PRO A 32 -13.32 -9.48 -11.70
C PRO A 32 -13.43 -8.24 -10.80
N TRP A 33 -14.55 -7.53 -10.85
CA TRP A 33 -14.71 -6.25 -10.15
C TRP A 33 -15.31 -6.41 -8.76
N GLN A 34 -14.70 -5.74 -7.79
CA GLN A 34 -15.21 -5.71 -6.42
C GLN A 34 -16.45 -4.83 -6.29
N ARG A 35 -17.41 -5.31 -5.49
CA ARG A 35 -18.59 -4.54 -5.10
C ARG A 35 -18.19 -3.26 -4.35
N ARG A 36 -18.75 -2.13 -4.76
CA ARG A 36 -18.65 -0.83 -4.08
C ARG A 36 -20.04 -0.33 -3.73
N ILE A 37 -20.17 0.39 -2.62
CA ILE A 37 -21.40 1.06 -2.22
C ILE A 37 -21.17 2.56 -2.18
N ASN A 38 -22.16 3.35 -2.60
CA ASN A 38 -22.07 4.80 -2.51
C ASN A 38 -21.87 5.25 -1.05
N PRO A 39 -20.89 6.12 -0.74
CA PRO A 39 -20.60 6.56 0.62
C PRO A 39 -21.77 7.32 1.28
N HIS A 40 -22.73 7.82 0.49
CA HIS A 40 -23.91 8.53 0.98
C HIS A 40 -25.15 7.64 1.14
N PHE A 41 -25.02 6.32 0.99
CA PHE A 41 -26.14 5.37 0.99
C PHE A 41 -27.14 5.57 2.13
N GLU A 42 -26.68 5.55 3.38
CA GLU A 42 -27.58 5.61 4.55
C GLU A 42 -28.40 6.92 4.60
N GLU A 43 -27.76 8.03 4.21
CA GLU A 43 -28.41 9.32 4.16
C GLU A 43 -29.44 9.39 3.02
N CYS A 44 -29.04 9.00 1.80
CA CYS A 44 -29.90 8.98 0.63
C CYS A 44 -31.09 8.05 0.80
N LYS A 45 -30.88 6.85 1.38
CA LYS A 45 -31.94 5.88 1.70
C LYS A 45 -32.98 6.49 2.62
N ARG A 46 -32.56 7.08 3.75
CA ARG A 46 -33.47 7.70 4.71
C ARG A 46 -34.30 8.81 4.07
N GLU A 47 -33.63 9.70 3.33
CA GLU A 47 -34.33 10.79 2.66
C GLU A 47 -35.30 10.26 1.58
N SER A 48 -34.91 9.26 0.78
CA SER A 48 -35.70 8.71 -0.33
C SER A 48 -36.92 7.97 0.17
N GLN A 49 -36.74 7.13 1.18
CA GLN A 49 -37.84 6.43 1.83
C GLN A 49 -38.84 7.40 2.46
N THR A 50 -38.37 8.44 3.16
CA THR A 50 -39.26 9.45 3.76
C THR A 50 -40.11 10.17 2.71
N TRP A 51 -39.52 10.49 1.56
CA TRP A 51 -40.23 11.11 0.45
C TRP A 51 -41.26 10.15 -0.18
N PHE A 52 -40.88 8.90 -0.42
CA PHE A 52 -41.76 7.92 -1.06
C PHE A 52 -42.93 7.51 -0.15
N ASP A 53 -42.68 7.32 1.15
CA ASP A 53 -43.71 6.92 2.13
C ASP A 53 -44.82 7.98 2.27
N ALA A 54 -44.50 9.26 2.03
CA ALA A 54 -45.45 10.37 2.13
C ALA A 54 -46.58 10.32 1.08
N PHE A 55 -46.42 9.55 0.00
CA PHE A 55 -47.48 9.37 -1.01
C PHE A 55 -48.51 8.32 -0.61
N HIS A 56 -48.22 7.49 0.40
CA HIS A 56 -49.09 6.38 0.81
C HIS A 56 -49.51 5.48 -0.37
N ALA A 57 -48.57 5.21 -1.29
CA ALA A 57 -48.85 4.52 -2.55
C ALA A 57 -49.27 3.05 -2.37
N TYR A 58 -48.95 2.44 -1.21
CA TYR A 58 -49.24 1.05 -0.90
C TYR A 58 -50.05 0.88 0.39
N SER A 59 -50.74 -0.25 0.51
CA SER A 59 -51.26 -0.70 1.81
C SER A 59 -50.11 -0.92 2.80
N PRO A 60 -50.32 -0.79 4.12
CA PRO A 60 -49.24 -0.95 5.11
C PRO A 60 -48.49 -2.28 5.00
N LYS A 61 -49.20 -3.38 4.70
CA LYS A 61 -48.59 -4.71 4.52
C LYS A 61 -47.70 -4.78 3.26
N LYS A 62 -48.15 -4.17 2.17
CA LYS A 62 -47.37 -4.13 0.91
C LYS A 62 -46.17 -3.21 1.07
N GLN A 63 -46.33 -2.04 1.70
CA GLN A 63 -45.23 -1.13 2.01
C GLN A 63 -44.12 -1.82 2.82
N GLU A 64 -44.48 -2.57 3.87
CA GLU A 64 -43.49 -3.33 4.65
C GLU A 64 -42.76 -4.36 3.78
N SER A 65 -43.46 -5.04 2.88
CA SER A 65 -42.83 -5.98 1.93
C SER A 65 -41.85 -5.27 0.99
N ILE A 66 -42.23 -4.12 0.44
CA ILE A 66 -41.40 -3.31 -0.46
C ILE A 66 -40.15 -2.79 0.28
N ASN A 67 -40.29 -2.32 1.51
CA ASN A 67 -39.18 -1.83 2.32
C ASN A 67 -38.11 -2.91 2.58
N ARG A 68 -38.51 -4.19 2.64
CA ARG A 68 -37.59 -5.33 2.80
C ARG A 68 -36.78 -5.66 1.54
N CYS A 69 -37.22 -5.21 0.37
CA CYS A 69 -36.46 -5.36 -0.89
C CYS A 69 -35.26 -4.39 -0.96
N ASP A 70 -35.31 -3.27 -0.24
CA ASP A 70 -34.28 -2.23 -0.16
C ASP A 70 -33.78 -1.72 -1.54
N PHE A 71 -34.69 -1.17 -2.34
CA PHE A 71 -34.39 -0.57 -3.65
C PHE A 71 -33.36 0.58 -3.57
N ASN A 72 -33.23 1.22 -2.41
CA ASN A 72 -32.22 2.24 -2.15
C ASN A 72 -30.81 1.63 -2.10
N LEU A 73 -30.66 0.41 -1.57
CA LEU A 73 -29.39 -0.31 -1.58
C LEU A 73 -29.01 -0.70 -3.02
N LEU A 74 -29.98 -1.15 -3.83
CA LEU A 74 -29.75 -1.41 -5.25
C LEU A 74 -29.24 -0.16 -5.97
N ALA A 75 -29.86 1.00 -5.74
CA ALA A 75 -29.40 2.26 -6.30
C ALA A 75 -27.96 2.60 -5.85
N ALA A 76 -27.64 2.48 -4.56
CA ALA A 76 -26.32 2.80 -4.04
C ALA A 76 -25.21 1.86 -4.53
N LEU A 77 -25.55 0.61 -4.85
CA LEU A 77 -24.65 -0.37 -5.49
C LEU A 77 -24.51 -0.13 -7.00
N GLY A 78 -25.57 0.31 -7.68
CA GLY A 78 -25.56 0.65 -9.11
C GLY A 78 -24.85 1.98 -9.39
N TYR A 79 -24.85 2.91 -8.43
CA TYR A 79 -24.30 4.26 -8.56
C TYR A 79 -23.23 4.59 -7.51
N PRO A 80 -22.18 3.77 -7.35
CA PRO A 80 -21.25 3.90 -6.22
C PRO A 80 -20.36 5.15 -6.32
N LEU A 81 -20.25 5.75 -7.51
CA LEU A 81 -19.36 6.88 -7.80
C LEU A 81 -20.10 8.22 -7.99
N LEU A 82 -21.44 8.22 -7.95
CA LEU A 82 -22.21 9.45 -8.04
C LEU A 82 -22.10 10.28 -6.75
N THR A 83 -22.28 11.61 -6.87
CA THR A 83 -22.39 12.50 -5.70
C THR A 83 -23.60 12.13 -4.84
N LYS A 84 -23.73 12.76 -3.66
CA LYS A 84 -24.92 12.60 -2.82
C LYS A 84 -26.21 12.84 -3.61
N GLU A 85 -26.26 13.92 -4.38
CA GLU A 85 -27.43 14.29 -5.20
C GLU A 85 -27.73 13.23 -6.26
N GLY A 86 -26.69 12.72 -6.94
CA GLY A 86 -26.83 11.63 -7.92
C GLY A 86 -27.31 10.31 -7.29
N CYS A 87 -26.77 9.96 -6.13
CA CYS A 87 -27.20 8.79 -5.36
C CYS A 87 -28.66 8.92 -4.92
N ARG A 88 -29.06 10.12 -4.47
CA ARG A 88 -30.42 10.41 -4.04
C ARG A 88 -31.43 10.25 -5.18
N ILE A 89 -31.18 10.84 -6.35
CA ILE A 89 -32.07 10.66 -7.52
C ILE A 89 -32.08 9.21 -8.01
N GLY A 90 -30.97 8.48 -7.86
CA GLY A 90 -30.90 7.04 -8.16
C GLY A 90 -31.83 6.22 -7.25
N CYS A 91 -31.86 6.54 -5.95
CA CYS A 91 -32.79 5.92 -5.00
C CYS A 91 -34.25 6.20 -5.39
N ASP A 92 -34.57 7.45 -5.72
CA ASP A 92 -35.92 7.84 -6.13
C ASP A 92 -36.36 7.15 -7.42
N LEU A 93 -35.44 7.00 -8.40
CA LEU A 93 -35.72 6.26 -9.63
C LEU A 93 -36.02 4.78 -9.35
N MET A 94 -35.26 4.11 -8.49
CA MET A 94 -35.49 2.68 -8.19
C MET A 94 -36.83 2.47 -7.48
N ASN A 95 -37.20 3.36 -6.54
CA ASN A 95 -38.52 3.32 -5.91
C ASN A 95 -39.65 3.61 -6.90
N LEU A 96 -39.46 4.57 -7.82
CA LEU A 96 -40.42 4.87 -8.87
C LEU A 96 -40.60 3.68 -9.83
N CYS A 97 -39.52 3.05 -10.30
CA CYS A 97 -39.60 1.85 -11.14
C CYS A 97 -40.37 0.73 -10.43
N CYS A 98 -40.08 0.48 -9.14
CA CYS A 98 -40.83 -0.49 -8.35
C CYS A 98 -42.33 -0.15 -8.27
N LEU A 99 -42.69 1.13 -8.08
CA LEU A 99 -44.09 1.57 -8.07
C LEU A 99 -44.81 1.31 -9.39
N ILE A 100 -44.12 1.48 -10.51
CA ILE A 100 -44.70 1.25 -11.82
C ILE A 100 -44.85 -0.25 -12.09
N ASP A 101 -43.83 -1.05 -11.80
CA ASP A 101 -43.86 -2.52 -11.92
C ASP A 101 -45.05 -3.10 -11.14
N GLU A 102 -45.08 -2.86 -9.84
CA GLU A 102 -46.12 -3.35 -8.93
C GLU A 102 -47.52 -2.79 -9.23
N GLY A 103 -47.59 -1.58 -9.79
CA GLY A 103 -48.84 -0.92 -10.15
C GLY A 103 -49.44 -1.40 -11.47
N THR A 104 -48.67 -2.12 -12.29
CA THR A 104 -49.06 -2.54 -13.65
C THR A 104 -49.15 -4.05 -13.82
N ASP A 105 -48.45 -4.84 -13.00
CA ASP A 105 -48.40 -6.32 -13.12
C ASP A 105 -49.78 -6.98 -13.14
N ASP A 106 -50.69 -6.52 -12.28
CA ASP A 106 -52.05 -7.08 -12.12
C ASP A 106 -53.12 -6.36 -12.98
N GLN A 107 -52.71 -5.46 -13.88
CA GLN A 107 -53.64 -4.61 -14.63
C GLN A 107 -53.81 -5.06 -16.09
N PRO A 108 -55.02 -4.93 -16.68
CA PRO A 108 -55.22 -5.21 -18.09
C PRO A 108 -54.53 -4.15 -18.98
N PRO A 109 -54.18 -4.46 -20.24
CA PRO A 109 -53.36 -3.57 -21.07
C PRO A 109 -53.93 -2.17 -21.28
N ALA A 110 -55.25 -2.02 -21.30
CA ALA A 110 -55.91 -0.73 -21.42
C ALA A 110 -55.67 0.17 -20.19
N VAL A 111 -55.65 -0.42 -18.98
CA VAL A 111 -55.38 0.30 -17.74
C VAL A 111 -53.90 0.64 -17.64
N VAL A 112 -53.01 -0.31 -17.98
CA VAL A 112 -51.56 -0.05 -18.05
C VAL A 112 -51.26 1.09 -19.02
N ARG A 113 -51.92 1.13 -20.20
CA ARG A 113 -51.79 2.24 -21.15
C ARG A 113 -52.19 3.58 -20.54
N GLN A 114 -53.32 3.64 -19.82
CA GLN A 114 -53.76 4.85 -19.13
C GLN A 114 -52.76 5.32 -18.06
N GLN A 115 -52.24 4.39 -17.24
CA GLN A 115 -51.23 4.67 -16.22
C GLN A 115 -49.94 5.19 -16.86
N VAL A 116 -49.43 4.51 -17.90
CA VAL A 116 -48.25 4.91 -18.67
C VAL A 116 -48.42 6.30 -19.28
N ASP A 117 -49.56 6.58 -19.91
CA ASP A 117 -49.83 7.88 -20.53
C ASP A 117 -49.89 9.00 -19.48
N SER A 118 -50.45 8.71 -18.29
CA SER A 118 -50.48 9.67 -17.17
C SER A 118 -49.08 10.02 -16.66
N VAL A 119 -48.20 9.03 -16.50
CA VAL A 119 -46.79 9.21 -16.09
C VAL A 119 -46.03 10.02 -17.15
N LYS A 120 -46.20 9.68 -18.43
CA LYS A 120 -45.58 10.40 -19.55
C LYS A 120 -46.02 11.86 -19.59
N ASP A 121 -47.30 12.14 -19.39
CA ASP A 121 -47.82 13.52 -19.31
C ASP A 121 -47.25 14.27 -18.10
N ALA A 122 -47.17 13.62 -16.93
CA ALA A 122 -46.65 14.23 -15.72
C ALA A 122 -45.17 14.64 -15.84
N MET A 123 -44.35 13.83 -16.49
CA MET A 123 -42.93 14.14 -16.71
C MET A 123 -42.71 15.16 -17.83
N ARG A 124 -43.53 15.15 -18.90
CA ARG A 124 -43.46 16.16 -19.97
C ARG A 124 -43.96 17.52 -19.51
N ASN A 125 -44.99 17.55 -18.69
CA ASN A 125 -45.70 18.75 -18.28
C ASN A 125 -45.74 18.90 -16.74
N PRO A 126 -44.60 18.98 -16.04
CA PRO A 126 -44.56 18.90 -14.58
C PRO A 126 -45.20 20.11 -13.86
N ALA A 127 -45.45 21.20 -14.58
CA ALA A 127 -46.15 22.38 -14.09
C ALA A 127 -47.69 22.31 -14.26
N LYS A 128 -48.21 21.33 -15.01
CA LYS A 128 -49.65 21.13 -15.20
C LYS A 128 -50.25 20.54 -13.92
N ALA A 129 -51.34 21.13 -13.43
CA ALA A 129 -52.10 20.60 -12.30
C ALA A 129 -52.59 19.17 -12.60
N ARG A 130 -52.44 18.25 -11.63
CA ARG A 130 -52.84 16.85 -11.78
C ARG A 130 -54.29 16.65 -11.30
N PRO A 131 -55.09 15.80 -11.96
CA PRO A 131 -56.41 15.42 -11.47
C PRO A 131 -56.33 14.72 -10.10
N ASP A 132 -57.32 14.96 -9.24
CA ASP A 132 -57.37 14.35 -7.89
C ASP A 132 -57.59 12.82 -7.94
N ASP A 133 -58.19 12.32 -9.02
CA ASP A 133 -58.49 10.89 -9.25
C ASP A 133 -57.43 10.17 -10.10
N GLU A 134 -56.33 10.86 -10.43
CA GLU A 134 -55.26 10.27 -11.20
C GLU A 134 -54.46 9.24 -10.39
N TRP A 135 -53.92 8.23 -11.08
CA TRP A 135 -53.08 7.23 -10.45
C TRP A 135 -51.83 7.88 -9.82
N VAL A 136 -51.57 7.55 -8.54
CA VAL A 136 -50.50 8.14 -7.72
C VAL A 136 -49.12 8.09 -8.36
N GLY A 137 -48.85 7.07 -9.20
CA GLY A 137 -47.59 6.94 -9.93
C GLY A 137 -47.27 8.15 -10.81
N ALA A 138 -48.28 8.85 -11.34
CA ALA A 138 -48.09 10.09 -12.11
C ALA A 138 -47.51 11.22 -11.25
N GLU A 139 -48.02 11.42 -10.03
CA GLU A 139 -47.54 12.46 -9.11
C GLU A 139 -46.14 12.12 -8.56
N VAL A 140 -45.87 10.85 -8.25
CA VAL A 140 -44.54 10.39 -7.84
C VAL A 140 -43.52 10.64 -8.96
N ALA A 141 -43.86 10.28 -10.20
CA ALA A 141 -43.02 10.52 -11.37
C ALA A 141 -42.79 12.02 -11.63
N ARG A 142 -43.81 12.85 -11.42
CA ARG A 142 -43.71 14.32 -11.53
C ARG A 142 -42.69 14.88 -10.55
N GLN A 143 -42.80 14.53 -9.27
CA GLN A 143 -41.89 15.02 -8.23
C GLN A 143 -40.48 14.47 -8.40
N PHE A 144 -40.35 13.18 -8.74
CA PHE A 144 -39.06 12.60 -9.12
C PHE A 144 -38.43 13.42 -10.25
N TRP A 145 -39.15 13.69 -11.33
CA TRP A 145 -38.60 14.39 -12.48
C TRP A 145 -38.19 15.83 -12.15
N LEU A 146 -39.01 16.56 -11.39
CA LEU A 146 -38.67 17.92 -10.92
C LEU A 146 -37.40 17.94 -10.06
N ASN A 147 -37.15 16.90 -9.27
CA ASN A 147 -35.92 16.79 -8.50
C ASN A 147 -34.74 16.38 -9.39
N ALA A 148 -34.95 15.41 -10.28
CA ALA A 148 -33.92 14.84 -11.14
C ALA A 148 -33.33 15.88 -12.11
N ILE A 149 -34.15 16.75 -12.72
CA ILE A 149 -33.67 17.79 -13.65
C ILE A 149 -32.76 18.83 -13.00
N ARG A 150 -32.72 18.91 -11.66
CA ARG A 150 -31.79 19.79 -10.93
C ARG A 150 -30.37 19.23 -10.90
N THR A 151 -30.22 17.94 -11.15
CA THR A 151 -28.95 17.20 -11.07
C THR A 151 -28.51 16.68 -12.44
N ILE A 152 -29.45 16.25 -13.29
CA ILE A 152 -29.16 15.70 -14.61
C ILE A 152 -28.83 16.83 -15.60
N THR A 153 -27.75 16.68 -16.37
CA THR A 153 -27.36 17.66 -17.39
C THR A 153 -28.46 17.84 -18.46
N PRO A 154 -28.65 19.06 -19.03
CA PRO A 154 -29.63 19.29 -20.08
C PRO A 154 -29.49 18.38 -21.31
N MET A 155 -28.27 17.88 -21.58
CA MET A 155 -28.01 16.95 -22.67
C MET A 155 -28.48 15.51 -22.38
N THR A 156 -28.42 15.08 -21.11
CA THR A 156 -28.86 13.74 -20.70
C THR A 156 -30.37 13.68 -20.42
N GLN A 157 -31.00 14.81 -20.09
CA GLN A 157 -32.45 14.88 -19.85
C GLN A 157 -33.33 14.27 -20.98
N PRO A 158 -33.18 14.64 -22.27
CA PRO A 158 -33.99 14.04 -23.34
C PRO A 158 -33.71 12.54 -23.49
N ARG A 159 -32.46 12.10 -23.32
CA ARG A 159 -32.08 10.68 -23.41
C ARG A 159 -32.75 9.84 -22.31
N PHE A 160 -32.80 10.38 -21.08
CA PHE A 160 -33.51 9.74 -19.99
C PHE A 160 -35.00 9.61 -20.30
N LEU A 161 -35.66 10.70 -20.74
CA LEU A 161 -37.08 10.65 -21.09
C LEU A 161 -37.37 9.65 -22.22
N ASP A 162 -36.55 9.63 -23.27
CA ASP A 162 -36.70 8.68 -24.37
C ASP A 162 -36.57 7.23 -23.90
N ALA A 163 -35.53 6.92 -23.11
CA ALA A 163 -35.32 5.59 -22.56
C ALA A 163 -36.44 5.18 -21.60
N TYR A 164 -36.88 6.09 -20.73
CA TYR A 164 -37.91 5.83 -19.74
C TYR A 164 -39.28 5.63 -20.40
N PHE A 165 -39.65 6.45 -21.38
CA PHE A 165 -40.91 6.29 -22.09
C PHE A 165 -40.95 5.02 -22.94
N ALA A 166 -39.82 4.64 -23.55
CA ALA A 166 -39.71 3.36 -24.25
C ALA A 166 -39.88 2.15 -23.32
N TYR A 167 -39.43 2.25 -22.07
CA TYR A 167 -39.66 1.28 -21.00
C TYR A 167 -41.15 1.22 -20.64
N LEU A 168 -41.77 2.36 -20.32
CA LEU A 168 -43.19 2.43 -19.98
C LEU A 168 -44.09 1.88 -21.10
N ASP A 169 -43.79 2.21 -22.36
CA ASP A 169 -44.55 1.69 -23.51
C ASP A 169 -44.42 0.17 -23.64
N ALA A 170 -43.28 -0.41 -23.30
CA ALA A 170 -43.05 -1.86 -23.35
C ALA A 170 -43.81 -2.62 -22.26
N MET A 171 -44.15 -1.99 -21.13
CA MET A 171 -44.98 -2.62 -20.09
C MET A 171 -46.39 -2.93 -20.60
N VAL A 172 -46.89 -2.16 -21.57
CA VAL A 172 -48.18 -2.45 -22.21
C VAL A 172 -48.09 -3.68 -23.13
N ASP A 173 -46.93 -3.87 -23.77
CA ASP A 173 -46.67 -5.07 -24.58
C ASP A 173 -46.59 -6.30 -23.67
N GLU A 174 -45.92 -6.19 -22.52
CA GLU A 174 -45.86 -7.25 -21.51
C GLU A 174 -47.24 -7.59 -20.94
N ALA A 175 -48.05 -6.59 -20.61
CA ALA A 175 -49.42 -6.81 -20.14
C ALA A 175 -50.29 -7.55 -21.18
N HIS A 176 -50.05 -7.31 -22.48
CA HIS A 176 -50.72 -8.07 -23.55
C HIS A 176 -50.31 -9.54 -23.53
N ASP A 177 -49.02 -9.83 -23.44
CA ASP A 177 -48.52 -11.21 -23.37
C ASP A 177 -49.09 -11.93 -22.14
N ARG A 178 -49.12 -11.24 -20.97
CA ARG A 178 -49.72 -11.76 -19.73
C ARG A 178 -51.20 -12.08 -19.89
N THR A 179 -51.98 -11.16 -20.47
CA THR A 179 -53.44 -11.31 -20.66
C THR A 179 -53.79 -12.39 -21.67
N THR A 180 -52.93 -12.58 -22.69
CA THR A 180 -53.15 -13.57 -23.75
C THR A 180 -52.42 -14.89 -23.51
N HIS A 181 -51.76 -15.03 -22.35
CA HIS A 181 -50.96 -16.19 -21.95
C HIS A 181 -49.91 -16.60 -23.01
N VAL A 182 -49.31 -15.61 -23.67
CA VAL A 182 -48.26 -15.84 -24.67
C VAL A 182 -46.93 -16.00 -23.95
N VAL A 183 -46.30 -17.16 -24.12
CA VAL A 183 -44.89 -17.38 -23.77
C VAL A 183 -44.07 -17.31 -25.05
N ARG A 184 -43.13 -16.37 -25.08
CA ARG A 184 -42.25 -16.11 -26.23
C ARG A 184 -41.17 -17.18 -26.38
N ASP A 185 -40.56 -17.26 -27.57
CA ASP A 185 -39.27 -17.94 -27.75
C ASP A 185 -38.11 -17.10 -27.18
N VAL A 186 -36.97 -17.71 -26.91
CA VAL A 186 -35.79 -17.07 -26.30
C VAL A 186 -35.38 -15.79 -27.06
N PRO A 187 -35.15 -15.79 -28.39
CA PRO A 187 -34.87 -14.56 -29.13
C PRO A 187 -35.92 -13.45 -28.96
N SER A 188 -37.21 -13.76 -29.17
CA SER A 188 -38.27 -12.75 -29.09
C SER A 188 -38.55 -12.29 -27.65
N TYR A 189 -38.25 -13.11 -26.65
CA TYR A 189 -38.24 -12.77 -25.24
C TYR A 189 -37.20 -11.69 -24.92
N PHE A 190 -35.94 -11.88 -25.33
CA PHE A 190 -34.88 -10.89 -25.10
C PHE A 190 -35.21 -9.54 -25.76
N VAL A 191 -35.86 -9.51 -26.92
CA VAL A 191 -36.29 -8.26 -27.57
C VAL A 191 -37.23 -7.45 -26.68
N LEU A 192 -38.24 -8.09 -26.08
CA LEU A 192 -39.18 -7.42 -25.17
C LEU A 192 -38.51 -7.13 -23.82
N ARG A 193 -37.86 -8.12 -23.22
CA ARG A 193 -37.31 -8.05 -21.87
C ARG A 193 -36.19 -7.01 -21.72
N ARG A 194 -35.39 -6.75 -22.77
CA ARG A 194 -34.45 -5.60 -22.81
C ARG A 194 -35.11 -4.24 -22.64
N ARG A 195 -36.40 -4.14 -22.97
CA ARG A 195 -37.19 -2.91 -22.81
C ARG A 195 -37.95 -2.88 -21.49
N THR A 196 -38.27 -4.03 -20.88
CA THR A 196 -39.05 -4.09 -19.63
C THR A 196 -38.22 -4.28 -18.36
N ILE A 197 -36.95 -4.70 -18.44
CA ILE A 197 -36.08 -4.85 -17.26
C ILE A 197 -35.63 -3.52 -16.61
N GLY A 198 -35.96 -2.36 -17.21
CA GLY A 198 -35.69 -1.03 -16.64
C GLY A 198 -34.21 -0.59 -16.64
N SER A 199 -33.30 -1.34 -17.28
CA SER A 199 -31.85 -1.08 -17.27
C SER A 199 -31.44 0.14 -18.08
N ARG A 200 -32.07 0.39 -19.25
CA ARG A 200 -31.70 1.53 -20.12
C ARG A 200 -31.94 2.88 -19.44
N PRO A 201 -33.09 3.15 -18.79
CA PRO A 201 -33.23 4.33 -17.96
C PRO A 201 -32.18 4.40 -16.85
N ALA A 202 -31.87 3.29 -16.18
CA ALA A 202 -30.86 3.24 -15.14
C ALA A 202 -29.46 3.62 -15.65
N PHE A 203 -29.07 3.21 -16.86
CA PHE A 203 -27.79 3.58 -17.47
C PHE A 203 -27.69 5.07 -17.79
N THR A 204 -28.80 5.69 -18.23
CA THR A 204 -28.79 7.15 -18.45
C THR A 204 -28.55 7.92 -17.14
N MET A 205 -28.90 7.34 -15.98
CA MET A 205 -28.56 7.92 -14.67
C MET A 205 -27.09 7.76 -14.29
N CYS A 206 -26.41 6.69 -14.71
CA CYS A 206 -24.95 6.60 -14.57
C CYS A 206 -24.25 7.81 -15.23
N ALA A 207 -24.78 8.25 -16.37
CA ALA A 207 -24.28 9.40 -17.12
C ALA A 207 -24.96 10.73 -16.76
N ALA A 208 -25.72 10.81 -15.66
CA ALA A 208 -26.50 12.01 -15.30
C ALA A 208 -25.64 13.27 -15.15
N HIS A 209 -24.39 13.11 -14.71
CA HIS A 209 -23.42 14.18 -14.46
C HIS A 209 -22.39 14.34 -15.59
N LEU A 210 -22.43 13.45 -16.59
CA LEU A 210 -21.46 13.39 -17.68
C LEU A 210 -21.95 14.20 -18.88
N THR A 211 -21.02 14.75 -19.66
CA THR A 211 -21.34 15.50 -20.88
C THR A 211 -20.85 14.73 -22.10
N LEU A 212 -21.33 13.48 -22.23
CA LEU A 212 -20.97 12.58 -23.33
C LEU A 212 -21.73 12.91 -24.63
N PRO A 213 -21.04 13.24 -25.74
CA PRO A 213 -21.65 13.41 -27.06
C PRO A 213 -22.38 12.15 -27.52
N SER A 214 -23.44 12.30 -28.34
CA SER A 214 -24.21 11.14 -28.83
C SER A 214 -23.34 10.19 -29.66
N SER A 215 -22.37 10.71 -30.42
CA SER A 215 -21.42 9.91 -31.21
C SER A 215 -20.61 8.88 -30.40
N VAL A 216 -20.55 9.07 -29.08
CA VAL A 216 -19.82 8.20 -28.16
C VAL A 216 -20.74 7.11 -27.61
N LEU A 217 -21.93 7.50 -27.12
CA LEU A 217 -22.93 6.54 -26.64
C LEU A 217 -23.47 5.66 -27.77
N ASP A 218 -23.60 6.24 -28.97
CA ASP A 218 -24.06 5.56 -30.18
C ASP A 218 -22.94 4.78 -30.87
N HIS A 219 -21.71 4.80 -30.32
CA HIS A 219 -20.62 4.03 -30.89
C HIS A 219 -20.95 2.54 -30.82
N PRO A 220 -20.78 1.75 -31.90
CA PRO A 220 -21.22 0.35 -31.96
C PRO A 220 -20.71 -0.51 -30.79
N VAL A 221 -19.47 -0.31 -30.37
CA VAL A 221 -18.88 -1.04 -29.23
C VAL A 221 -19.53 -0.64 -27.90
N VAL A 222 -19.84 0.64 -27.68
CA VAL A 222 -20.49 1.12 -26.44
C VAL A 222 -21.94 0.62 -26.39
N ALA A 223 -22.66 0.71 -27.51
CA ALA A 223 -24.01 0.16 -27.64
C ALA A 223 -24.03 -1.36 -27.38
N LYS A 224 -23.05 -2.10 -27.94
CA LYS A 224 -22.91 -3.54 -27.70
C LYS A 224 -22.64 -3.87 -26.23
N LEU A 225 -21.74 -3.13 -25.57
CA LEU A 225 -21.47 -3.31 -24.14
C LEU A 225 -22.73 -3.03 -23.29
N ALA A 226 -23.49 -1.99 -23.63
CA ALA A 226 -24.75 -1.70 -22.97
C ALA A 226 -25.74 -2.88 -23.14
N ASP A 227 -25.92 -3.39 -24.36
CA ASP A 227 -26.82 -4.52 -24.63
C ASP A 227 -26.41 -5.80 -23.90
N LEU A 228 -25.11 -6.14 -23.87
CA LEU A 228 -24.60 -7.27 -23.11
C LEU A 228 -24.84 -7.10 -21.60
N THR A 229 -24.65 -5.88 -21.08
CA THR A 229 -24.94 -5.58 -19.67
C THR A 229 -26.43 -5.73 -19.35
N VAL A 230 -27.31 -5.28 -20.25
CA VAL A 230 -28.76 -5.48 -20.10
C VAL A 230 -29.10 -6.96 -20.05
N ASP A 231 -28.54 -7.77 -20.96
CA ASP A 231 -28.82 -9.21 -21.00
C ASP A 231 -28.32 -9.94 -19.74
N ALA A 232 -27.18 -9.53 -19.17
CA ALA A 232 -26.69 -10.05 -17.89
C ALA A 232 -27.66 -9.74 -16.73
N PHE A 233 -28.25 -8.53 -16.73
CA PHE A 233 -29.24 -8.12 -15.74
C PHE A 233 -30.51 -8.96 -15.86
N ILE A 234 -31.00 -9.17 -17.08
CA ILE A 234 -32.17 -10.03 -17.36
C ILE A 234 -31.93 -11.43 -16.81
N ILE A 235 -30.81 -12.05 -17.19
CA ILE A 235 -30.52 -13.43 -16.77
C ILE A 235 -30.44 -13.53 -15.25
N THR A 236 -29.73 -12.61 -14.59
CA THR A 236 -29.57 -12.64 -13.14
C THR A 236 -30.90 -12.40 -12.43
N ASN A 237 -31.70 -11.43 -12.88
CA ASN A 237 -33.01 -11.14 -12.31
C ASN A 237 -33.93 -12.36 -12.43
N ASP A 238 -34.11 -12.88 -13.64
CA ASP A 238 -35.03 -13.98 -13.92
C ASP A 238 -34.65 -15.26 -13.16
N LEU A 239 -33.34 -15.57 -13.03
CA LEU A 239 -32.88 -16.71 -12.22
C LEU A 239 -33.21 -16.54 -10.73
N CYS A 240 -33.05 -15.33 -10.19
CA CYS A 240 -33.31 -15.04 -8.77
C CYS A 240 -34.80 -14.90 -8.46
N SER A 241 -35.60 -14.39 -9.38
CA SER A 241 -37.03 -14.10 -9.18
C SER A 241 -37.94 -15.30 -9.49
N TYR A 242 -37.47 -16.27 -10.29
CA TYR A 242 -38.29 -17.39 -10.80
C TYR A 242 -39.11 -18.12 -9.72
N ASN A 243 -38.53 -18.37 -8.54
CA ASN A 243 -39.25 -19.10 -7.50
C ASN A 243 -40.43 -18.29 -6.90
N VAL A 244 -40.31 -16.97 -6.86
CA VAL A 244 -41.41 -16.09 -6.43
C VAL A 244 -42.47 -16.00 -7.53
N GLU A 245 -42.04 -15.80 -8.78
CA GLU A 245 -42.95 -15.61 -9.92
C GLU A 245 -43.74 -16.89 -10.24
N GLN A 246 -43.11 -18.06 -10.17
CA GLN A 246 -43.83 -19.34 -10.38
C GLN A 246 -44.88 -19.57 -9.29
N ALA A 247 -44.58 -19.17 -8.04
CA ALA A 247 -45.49 -19.36 -6.91
C ALA A 247 -46.72 -18.45 -7.00
N ARG A 248 -46.66 -17.39 -7.81
CA ARG A 248 -47.74 -16.43 -8.06
C ARG A 248 -48.45 -16.63 -9.40
N ASP A 249 -48.03 -17.63 -10.18
CA ASP A 249 -48.50 -17.83 -11.56
C ASP A 249 -48.14 -16.67 -12.52
N GLU A 250 -47.10 -15.89 -12.18
CA GLU A 250 -46.59 -14.72 -12.92
C GLU A 250 -45.38 -15.07 -13.80
N HIS A 251 -44.97 -16.33 -13.82
CA HIS A 251 -43.73 -16.83 -14.43
C HIS A 251 -43.70 -16.87 -15.96
N ALA A 252 -44.80 -16.52 -16.66
CA ALA A 252 -44.83 -16.52 -18.13
C ALA A 252 -43.81 -15.55 -18.75
N HIS A 253 -43.49 -14.47 -18.04
CA HIS A 253 -42.48 -13.47 -18.43
C HIS A 253 -41.17 -13.66 -17.68
N ASN A 254 -40.68 -14.91 -17.65
CA ASN A 254 -39.40 -15.28 -17.05
C ASN A 254 -38.61 -16.20 -17.99
N LEU A 255 -37.31 -15.95 -18.16
CA LEU A 255 -36.45 -16.72 -19.04
C LEU A 255 -36.42 -18.23 -18.72
N VAL A 256 -36.53 -18.62 -17.44
CA VAL A 256 -36.57 -20.03 -17.02
C VAL A 256 -37.78 -20.72 -17.64
N THR A 257 -38.96 -20.11 -17.57
CA THR A 257 -40.20 -20.64 -18.19
C THR A 257 -40.08 -20.72 -19.70
N VAL A 258 -39.55 -19.66 -20.33
CA VAL A 258 -39.33 -19.61 -21.78
C VAL A 258 -38.43 -20.76 -22.24
N VAL A 259 -37.32 -21.00 -21.55
CA VAL A 259 -36.36 -22.08 -21.86
C VAL A 259 -36.97 -23.45 -21.60
N MET A 260 -37.72 -23.62 -20.49
CA MET A 260 -38.45 -24.86 -20.21
C MET A 260 -39.42 -25.21 -21.34
N GLN A 261 -40.21 -24.23 -21.80
CA GLN A 261 -41.19 -24.45 -22.86
C GLN A 261 -40.54 -24.71 -24.22
N GLN A 262 -39.54 -23.91 -24.59
CA GLN A 262 -38.92 -24.01 -25.92
C GLN A 262 -38.12 -25.30 -26.10
N TYR A 263 -37.44 -25.78 -25.05
CA TYR A 263 -36.55 -26.94 -25.13
C TYR A 263 -37.08 -28.18 -24.38
N ALA A 264 -38.30 -28.11 -23.83
CA ALA A 264 -38.90 -29.16 -23.01
C ALA A 264 -38.02 -29.59 -21.82
N PHE A 265 -37.35 -28.61 -21.19
CA PHE A 265 -36.48 -28.84 -20.04
C PHE A 265 -37.25 -28.83 -18.71
N GLY A 266 -36.72 -29.56 -17.72
CA GLY A 266 -37.07 -29.32 -16.32
C GLY A 266 -36.45 -28.03 -15.78
N VAL A 267 -36.93 -27.54 -14.64
CA VAL A 267 -36.48 -26.25 -14.05
C VAL A 267 -34.96 -26.16 -13.90
N GLN A 268 -34.32 -27.17 -13.29
CA GLN A 268 -32.86 -27.12 -13.07
C GLN A 268 -32.09 -27.17 -14.39
N GLN A 269 -32.54 -27.96 -15.36
CA GLN A 269 -31.92 -28.01 -16.69
C GLN A 269 -32.03 -26.67 -17.42
N ALA A 270 -33.16 -25.98 -17.28
CA ALA A 270 -33.33 -24.64 -17.83
C ALA A 270 -32.41 -23.62 -17.14
N MET A 271 -32.30 -23.62 -15.81
CA MET A 271 -31.36 -22.77 -15.08
C MET A 271 -29.90 -23.02 -15.47
N ASP A 272 -29.50 -24.28 -15.63
CA ASP A 272 -28.15 -24.66 -16.04
C ASP A 272 -27.85 -24.23 -17.49
N TRP A 273 -28.84 -24.34 -18.39
CA TRP A 273 -28.73 -23.83 -19.76
C TRP A 273 -28.59 -22.31 -19.79
N ILE A 274 -29.37 -21.60 -18.98
CA ILE A 274 -29.30 -20.14 -18.84
C ILE A 274 -27.94 -19.72 -18.28
N LEU A 275 -27.39 -20.47 -17.31
CA LEU A 275 -26.05 -20.21 -16.77
C LEU A 275 -24.96 -20.34 -17.84
N ALA A 276 -25.01 -21.37 -18.68
CA ALA A 276 -24.05 -21.53 -19.77
C ALA A 276 -24.14 -20.36 -20.77
N ARG A 277 -25.36 -19.86 -21.04
CA ARG A 277 -25.56 -18.66 -21.85
C ARG A 277 -25.02 -17.40 -21.18
N HIS A 278 -25.19 -17.27 -19.87
CA HIS A 278 -24.62 -16.18 -19.08
C HIS A 278 -23.09 -16.16 -19.18
N ASP A 279 -22.43 -17.31 -19.04
CA ASP A 279 -20.96 -17.39 -19.14
C ASP A 279 -20.46 -16.91 -20.51
N ALA A 280 -21.09 -17.39 -21.60
CA ALA A 280 -20.74 -16.97 -22.95
C ALA A 280 -20.94 -15.45 -23.15
N LEU A 281 -21.99 -14.89 -22.54
CA LEU A 281 -22.24 -13.45 -22.55
C LEU A 281 -21.15 -12.67 -21.80
N VAL A 282 -20.72 -13.15 -20.63
CA VAL A 282 -19.65 -12.50 -19.85
C VAL A 282 -18.33 -12.54 -20.62
N ASP A 283 -18.02 -13.66 -21.26
CA ASP A 283 -16.84 -13.79 -22.13
C ASP A 283 -16.91 -12.78 -23.29
N GLU A 284 -18.07 -12.66 -23.93
CA GLU A 284 -18.30 -11.68 -25.01
C GLU A 284 -18.21 -10.23 -24.50
N PHE A 285 -18.69 -9.94 -23.30
CA PHE A 285 -18.59 -8.63 -22.66
C PHE A 285 -17.13 -8.23 -22.49
N PHE A 286 -16.28 -9.09 -21.94
CA PHE A 286 -14.86 -8.78 -21.77
C PHE A 286 -14.09 -8.73 -23.09
N ALA A 287 -14.44 -9.56 -24.06
CA ALA A 287 -13.88 -9.46 -25.41
C ALA A 287 -14.22 -8.10 -26.04
N THR A 288 -15.49 -7.69 -25.98
CA THR A 288 -15.97 -6.41 -26.50
C THR A 288 -15.38 -5.23 -25.73
N TRP A 289 -15.19 -5.36 -24.42
CA TRP A 289 -14.56 -4.32 -23.58
C TRP A 289 -13.14 -3.99 -24.04
N ASN A 290 -12.38 -5.01 -24.47
CA ASN A 290 -11.04 -4.84 -25.01
C ASN A 290 -11.01 -4.14 -26.39
N GLU A 291 -12.15 -4.06 -27.08
CA GLU A 291 -12.31 -3.35 -28.36
C GLU A 291 -12.75 -1.89 -28.19
N LEU A 292 -12.97 -1.42 -26.95
CA LEU A 292 -13.44 -0.06 -26.69
C LEU A 292 -12.45 0.98 -27.23
N PRO A 293 -12.82 1.80 -28.23
CA PRO A 293 -11.88 2.70 -28.90
C PRO A 293 -11.49 3.86 -27.98
N THR A 294 -10.38 4.51 -28.31
CA THR A 294 -9.91 5.73 -27.64
C THR A 294 -10.67 6.94 -28.20
N PHE A 295 -11.76 7.33 -27.55
CA PHE A 295 -12.48 8.58 -27.76
C PHE A 295 -11.71 9.76 -27.14
N LEU A 296 -10.65 10.20 -27.82
CA LEU A 296 -9.73 11.29 -27.42
C LEU A 296 -10.38 12.39 -26.55
N GLY A 297 -9.77 12.74 -25.40
CA GLY A 297 -10.12 13.93 -24.61
C GLY A 297 -10.81 13.63 -23.27
N PRO A 298 -11.73 14.50 -22.78
CA PRO A 298 -12.52 14.27 -21.57
C PRO A 298 -13.48 13.07 -21.67
N VAL A 299 -13.94 12.76 -22.88
CA VAL A 299 -14.93 11.73 -23.19
C VAL A 299 -14.45 10.32 -22.86
N ASP A 300 -13.21 9.97 -23.23
CA ASP A 300 -12.60 8.69 -22.87
C ASP A 300 -12.54 8.44 -21.35
N ARG A 301 -12.37 9.52 -20.58
CA ARG A 301 -12.23 9.49 -19.12
C ARG A 301 -13.57 9.24 -18.45
N GLU A 302 -14.61 9.90 -18.97
CA GLU A 302 -16.00 9.73 -18.54
C GLU A 302 -16.55 8.33 -18.86
N LEU A 303 -16.08 7.68 -19.94
CA LEU A 303 -16.49 6.33 -20.34
C LEU A 303 -15.77 5.20 -19.58
N ARG A 304 -14.44 5.30 -19.38
CA ARG A 304 -13.67 4.22 -18.74
C ARG A 304 -13.78 4.22 -17.22
N MET A 305 -14.42 5.24 -16.61
CA MET A 305 -14.51 5.42 -15.15
C MET A 305 -13.15 5.23 -14.47
N GLU A 306 -12.08 5.56 -15.19
CA GLU A 306 -10.73 5.43 -14.71
C GLU A 306 -10.46 6.60 -13.77
N ASP A 307 -10.27 6.30 -12.48
CA ASP A 307 -9.54 7.18 -11.58
C ASP A 307 -8.27 7.59 -12.33
N TYR A 308 -8.16 8.88 -12.67
CA TYR A 308 -7.07 9.49 -13.43
C TYR A 308 -5.79 8.65 -13.40
N THR A 309 -5.53 7.89 -14.45
CA THR A 309 -4.35 7.02 -14.46
C THR A 309 -3.11 7.89 -14.59
N SER A 310 -2.00 7.39 -14.07
CA SER A 310 -0.69 8.02 -14.24
C SER A 310 -0.29 8.18 -15.71
N GLN A 311 -0.91 7.44 -16.65
CA GLN A 311 -0.60 7.45 -18.09
C GLN A 311 -1.25 8.63 -18.82
N ASP A 312 -2.52 8.96 -18.56
CA ASP A 312 -3.18 10.14 -19.14
C ASP A 312 -2.49 11.44 -18.76
N ARG A 313 -2.02 11.51 -17.51
CA ARG A 313 -1.20 12.61 -17.03
C ARG A 313 0.11 12.74 -17.80
N ILE A 314 0.75 11.62 -18.15
CA ILE A 314 2.00 11.61 -18.92
C ILE A 314 1.72 12.09 -20.35
N ALA A 315 0.62 11.65 -20.97
CA ALA A 315 0.21 12.09 -22.29
C ALA A 315 -0.14 13.59 -22.33
N ASP A 316 -0.92 14.09 -21.38
CA ASP A 316 -1.26 15.52 -21.27
C ASP A 316 0.01 16.37 -21.04
N ARG A 317 0.96 15.93 -20.19
CA ARG A 317 2.26 16.62 -20.00
C ARG A 317 3.13 16.60 -21.26
N HIS A 318 3.19 15.48 -21.96
CA HIS A 318 3.95 15.35 -23.19
C HIS A 318 3.39 16.26 -24.29
N ARG A 319 2.06 16.26 -24.47
CA ARG A 319 1.42 17.13 -25.46
C ARG A 319 1.58 18.61 -25.12
N LEU A 320 1.47 19.00 -23.85
CA LEU A 320 1.73 20.38 -23.42
C LEU A 320 3.17 20.80 -23.74
N SER A 321 4.16 19.92 -23.53
CA SER A 321 5.55 20.20 -23.89
C SER A 321 5.71 20.45 -25.39
N LEU A 322 5.08 19.63 -26.24
CA LEU A 322 5.14 19.79 -27.70
C LEU A 322 4.50 21.11 -28.15
N LEU A 323 3.33 21.44 -27.61
CA LEU A 323 2.63 22.70 -27.91
C LEU A 323 3.48 23.92 -27.54
N ILE A 324 4.12 23.90 -26.36
CA ILE A 324 5.02 24.99 -25.93
C ILE A 324 6.19 25.14 -26.91
N THR A 325 6.79 24.04 -27.36
CA THR A 325 7.89 24.08 -28.35
C THR A 325 7.43 24.60 -29.71
N GLU A 326 6.27 24.15 -30.20
CA GLU A 326 5.69 24.64 -31.46
C GLU A 326 5.36 26.14 -31.39
N MET A 327 4.82 26.61 -30.25
CA MET A 327 4.52 28.02 -30.01
C MET A 327 5.77 28.91 -29.98
N GLN A 328 6.91 28.40 -29.48
CA GLN A 328 8.17 29.14 -29.46
C GLN A 328 8.75 29.39 -30.86
N ALA A 329 8.36 28.58 -31.85
CA ALA A 329 8.80 28.71 -33.24
C ALA A 329 7.88 29.63 -34.08
N LEU A 330 6.80 30.15 -33.49
CA LEU A 330 5.78 30.95 -34.19
C LEU A 330 5.75 32.40 -33.70
N ASP A 331 5.32 33.30 -34.58
CA ASP A 331 5.01 34.68 -34.19
C ASP A 331 3.75 34.69 -33.31
N SER A 332 3.87 35.34 -32.15
CA SER A 332 2.79 35.56 -31.17
C SER A 332 1.52 36.19 -31.73
N SER A 333 1.61 36.90 -32.87
CA SER A 333 0.47 37.52 -33.54
C SER A 333 -0.22 36.60 -34.57
N SER A 334 0.30 35.39 -34.79
CA SER A 334 -0.25 34.46 -35.78
C SER A 334 -1.49 33.71 -35.28
N VAL A 335 -2.37 33.37 -36.22
CA VAL A 335 -3.57 32.55 -35.97
C VAL A 335 -3.17 31.15 -35.46
N ALA A 336 -2.05 30.60 -35.97
CA ALA A 336 -1.51 29.32 -35.52
C ALA A 336 -1.09 29.38 -34.04
N TYR A 337 -0.39 30.44 -33.61
CA TYR A 337 -0.03 30.65 -32.21
C TYR A 337 -1.28 30.74 -31.32
N SER A 338 -2.28 31.52 -31.73
CA SER A 338 -3.53 31.67 -30.97
C SER A 338 -4.28 30.34 -30.78
N SER A 339 -4.27 29.47 -31.80
CA SER A 339 -4.88 28.14 -31.69
C SER A 339 -4.11 27.22 -30.74
N LEU A 340 -2.78 27.15 -30.88
CA LEU A 340 -1.93 26.33 -30.01
C LEU A 340 -1.95 26.82 -28.55
N HIS A 341 -2.04 28.14 -28.33
CA HIS A 341 -2.17 28.73 -27.01
C HIS A 341 -3.45 28.27 -26.32
N ARG A 342 -4.59 28.35 -27.00
CA ARG A 342 -5.89 27.87 -26.49
C ARG A 342 -5.89 26.37 -26.21
N ASP A 343 -5.25 25.57 -27.07
CA ASP A 343 -5.07 24.14 -26.82
C ASP A 343 -4.22 23.93 -25.56
N SER A 344 -3.13 24.69 -25.39
CA SER A 344 -2.27 24.62 -24.21
C SER A 344 -3.01 24.97 -22.92
N GLU A 345 -3.87 26.00 -22.93
CA GLU A 345 -4.72 26.39 -21.79
C GLU A 345 -5.71 25.28 -21.44
N THR A 346 -6.28 24.62 -22.45
CA THR A 346 -7.19 23.49 -22.25
C THR A 346 -6.47 22.31 -21.60
N ILE A 347 -5.25 21.98 -22.05
CA ILE A 347 -4.44 20.91 -21.43
C ILE A 347 -4.02 21.30 -20.00
N GLN A 348 -3.65 22.56 -19.77
CA GLN A 348 -3.30 23.06 -18.44
C GLN A 348 -4.48 22.98 -17.46
N ALA A 349 -5.69 23.35 -17.91
CA ALA A 349 -6.90 23.22 -17.11
C ALA A 349 -7.18 21.75 -16.74
N ARG A 350 -6.97 20.81 -17.69
CA ARG A 350 -7.07 19.37 -17.39
C ARG A 350 -6.01 18.93 -16.39
N LEU A 351 -4.75 19.33 -16.54
CA LEU A 351 -3.65 19.03 -15.61
C LEU A 351 -3.87 19.57 -14.19
N ALA A 352 -4.56 20.71 -14.06
CA ALA A 352 -4.95 21.31 -12.79
C ALA A 352 -6.14 20.60 -12.11
N ALA A 353 -7.04 19.99 -12.90
CA ALA A 353 -8.20 19.25 -12.39
C ALA A 353 -7.85 17.87 -11.80
N TYR A 354 -6.67 17.31 -12.11
CA TYR A 354 -6.20 16.09 -11.47
C TYR A 354 -6.11 16.32 -9.96
N LYS A 355 -6.92 15.58 -9.18
CA LYS A 355 -6.71 15.49 -7.73
C LYS A 355 -5.53 14.57 -7.51
N TYR A 356 -4.51 15.09 -6.84
CA TYR A 356 -3.38 14.29 -6.41
C TYR A 356 -3.60 14.01 -4.92
N PRO A 357 -4.03 12.80 -4.52
CA PRO A 357 -4.35 12.51 -3.11
C PRO A 357 -3.21 12.88 -2.17
N VAL A 358 -1.97 12.77 -2.64
CA VAL A 358 -0.76 13.15 -1.89
C VAL A 358 -0.41 14.64 -1.95
N LEU A 359 -0.88 15.40 -2.95
CA LEU A 359 -0.71 16.88 -2.97
C LEU A 359 -1.87 17.60 -2.28
N THR A 360 -2.95 16.90 -1.92
CA THR A 360 -4.04 17.42 -1.08
C THR A 360 -3.80 17.22 0.42
N LEU A 361 -2.74 16.49 0.79
CA LEU A 361 -2.35 16.34 2.19
C LEU A 361 -1.72 17.64 2.71
N PRO A 362 -1.93 17.98 4.00
CA PRO A 362 -1.16 19.04 4.64
C PRO A 362 0.35 18.78 4.51
N ASN A 363 1.14 19.85 4.40
CA ASN A 363 2.59 19.76 4.21
C ASN A 363 3.25 18.93 5.30
N GLU A 364 2.74 19.01 6.53
CA GLU A 364 3.23 18.27 7.70
C GLU A 364 3.10 16.76 7.49
N ILE A 365 1.97 16.30 6.95
CA ILE A 365 1.74 14.87 6.67
C ILE A 365 2.65 14.41 5.53
N VAL A 366 2.84 15.24 4.51
CA VAL A 366 3.77 14.94 3.41
C VAL A 366 5.22 14.86 3.93
N SER A 367 5.62 15.74 4.85
CA SER A 367 6.93 15.69 5.51
C SER A 367 7.12 14.40 6.32
N GLU A 368 6.11 13.93 7.05
CA GLU A 368 6.16 12.64 7.76
C GLU A 368 6.28 11.45 6.79
N ILE A 369 5.57 11.49 5.67
CA ILE A 369 5.71 10.50 4.59
C ILE A 369 7.14 10.53 4.03
N PHE A 370 7.72 11.71 3.84
CA PHE A 370 9.10 11.87 3.36
C PHE A 370 10.12 11.33 4.35
N LEU A 371 9.91 11.53 5.65
CA LEU A 371 10.78 11.00 6.70
C LEU A 371 10.68 9.48 6.80
N SER A 372 9.51 8.91 6.51
CA SER A 372 9.31 7.45 6.42
C SER A 372 9.91 6.83 5.16
N PHE A 373 10.21 7.62 4.13
CA PHE A 373 10.82 7.17 2.88
C PHE A 373 12.34 6.99 2.97
N ILE A 374 13.02 7.77 3.82
CA ILE A 374 14.47 7.67 4.02
C ILE A 374 14.79 6.76 5.21
N PRO A 375 16.04 6.27 5.36
CA PRO A 375 16.43 5.48 6.51
C PRO A 375 16.19 6.25 7.82
N PRO A 376 15.68 5.60 8.87
CA PRO A 376 15.42 6.28 10.14
C PRO A 376 16.73 6.78 10.75
N TYR A 377 16.72 8.04 11.18
CA TYR A 377 17.86 8.66 11.86
C TYR A 377 18.29 7.81 13.07
N PRO A 378 19.60 7.54 13.29
CA PRO A 378 20.76 8.20 12.67
C PRO A 378 21.27 7.56 11.36
N LYS A 379 20.56 6.56 10.80
CA LYS A 379 20.96 5.93 9.54
C LYS A 379 21.03 6.96 8.41
N ARG A 380 22.00 6.77 7.52
CA ARG A 380 22.46 7.81 6.60
C ARG A 380 22.07 7.44 5.17
N PRO A 381 21.16 8.18 4.52
CA PRO A 381 20.86 7.96 3.12
C PRO A 381 22.07 8.30 2.25
N ARG A 382 22.26 7.56 1.16
CA ARG A 382 23.24 7.92 0.13
C ARG A 382 22.84 9.23 -0.56
N LEU A 383 23.81 10.00 -1.03
CA LEU A 383 23.56 11.23 -1.79
C LEU A 383 22.68 10.97 -3.02
N LYS A 384 22.96 9.88 -3.76
CA LYS A 384 22.20 9.41 -4.92
C LYS A 384 21.74 7.98 -4.65
N GLY A 385 20.53 7.60 -5.09
CA GLY A 385 20.04 6.24 -4.96
C GLY A 385 18.57 6.14 -4.59
N ALA A 386 18.13 4.91 -4.31
CA ALA A 386 16.73 4.58 -4.05
C ALA A 386 16.11 5.36 -2.89
N GLU A 387 16.89 5.59 -1.84
CA GLU A 387 16.45 6.16 -0.55
C GLU A 387 16.98 7.60 -0.34
N SER A 388 17.45 8.27 -1.40
CA SER A 388 17.98 9.63 -1.30
C SER A 388 16.84 10.66 -1.19
N PRO A 389 16.93 11.66 -0.28
CA PRO A 389 15.96 12.75 -0.20
C PRO A 389 15.91 13.60 -1.49
N LEU A 390 16.95 13.56 -2.33
CA LEU A 390 16.93 14.24 -3.63
C LEU A 390 15.86 13.67 -4.58
N LYS A 391 15.48 12.40 -4.45
CA LYS A 391 14.39 11.84 -5.26
C LYS A 391 13.07 12.55 -5.00
N LEU A 392 12.76 12.81 -3.72
CA LEU A 392 11.55 13.53 -3.32
C LEU A 392 11.50 14.92 -3.94
N SER A 393 12.64 15.60 -4.00
CA SER A 393 12.76 16.95 -4.61
C SER A 393 12.64 17.00 -6.15
N ARG A 394 12.65 15.84 -6.82
CA ARG A 394 12.59 15.72 -8.28
C ARG A 394 11.21 15.32 -8.82
N ILE A 395 10.25 15.01 -7.94
CA ILE A 395 8.92 14.54 -8.34
C ILE A 395 8.05 15.69 -8.88
N CYS A 396 7.85 16.75 -8.10
CA CYS A 396 7.11 17.94 -8.53
C CYS A 396 7.56 19.20 -7.76
N SER A 397 7.09 20.38 -8.17
CA SER A 397 7.42 21.66 -7.51
C SER A 397 6.95 21.73 -6.06
N LEU A 398 5.75 21.20 -5.75
CA LEU A 398 5.23 21.16 -4.38
C LEU A 398 6.11 20.28 -3.48
N TRP A 399 6.40 19.05 -3.89
CA TRP A 399 7.25 18.12 -3.13
C TRP A 399 8.66 18.68 -2.96
N ARG A 400 9.19 19.35 -3.97
CA ARG A 400 10.46 20.06 -3.87
C ARG A 400 10.43 21.12 -2.78
N ASN A 401 9.38 21.94 -2.73
CA ASN A 401 9.24 22.97 -1.71
C ASN A 401 9.13 22.34 -0.31
N ILE A 402 8.25 21.36 -0.13
CA ILE A 402 8.07 20.64 1.14
C ILE A 402 9.40 19.99 1.58
N ALA A 403 10.07 19.28 0.69
CA ALA A 403 11.35 18.63 1.00
C ALA A 403 12.41 19.67 1.40
N PHE A 404 12.51 20.81 0.70
CA PHE A 404 13.47 21.86 1.04
C PHE A 404 13.16 22.55 2.37
N GLN A 405 11.88 22.64 2.74
CA GLN A 405 11.40 23.18 4.02
C GLN A 405 11.37 22.14 5.15
N THR A 406 11.84 20.91 4.93
CA THR A 406 11.90 19.85 5.95
C THR A 406 13.35 19.55 6.33
N PRO A 407 13.95 20.28 7.31
CA PRO A 407 15.37 20.13 7.67
C PRO A 407 15.79 18.71 8.06
N ALA A 408 14.87 17.94 8.65
CA ALA A 408 15.14 16.58 9.10
C ALA A 408 15.51 15.62 7.95
N LEU A 409 15.13 15.89 6.70
CA LEU A 409 15.54 15.10 5.54
C LEU A 409 17.02 15.25 5.19
N TRP A 410 17.66 16.34 5.63
CA TRP A 410 19.01 16.72 5.21
C TRP A 410 20.04 16.56 6.33
N ARG A 411 19.62 16.12 7.52
CA ARG A 411 20.48 16.01 8.71
C ARG A 411 21.37 14.75 8.74
N ALA A 412 21.18 13.82 7.82
CA ALA A 412 21.96 12.59 7.73
C ALA A 412 22.42 12.33 6.29
N MET A 413 23.69 11.93 6.10
CA MET A 413 24.23 11.68 4.75
C MET A 413 25.39 10.69 4.76
N ASP A 414 25.36 9.77 3.79
CA ASP A 414 26.45 8.83 3.50
C ASP A 414 27.14 9.16 2.18
N ILE A 415 28.43 9.44 2.30
CA ILE A 415 29.31 9.88 1.22
C ILE A 415 30.42 8.85 1.02
N ALA A 416 30.26 7.64 1.56
CA ALA A 416 31.31 6.64 1.52
C ALA A 416 31.50 5.95 0.17
N PHE A 417 30.64 6.23 -0.81
CA PHE A 417 30.59 5.56 -2.11
C PHE A 417 30.82 6.52 -3.29
N ILE A 418 31.64 7.57 -3.11
CA ILE A 418 32.10 8.39 -4.24
C ILE A 418 32.98 7.50 -5.13
N VAL A 419 32.56 7.27 -6.37
CA VAL A 419 33.31 6.48 -7.35
C VAL A 419 34.31 7.35 -8.13
N PRO A 420 35.35 6.78 -8.76
CA PRO A 420 36.32 7.56 -9.54
C PRO A 420 35.69 8.48 -10.61
N GLU A 421 34.53 8.11 -11.17
CA GLU A 421 33.78 8.94 -12.13
C GLU A 421 33.18 10.23 -11.51
N ASP A 422 32.87 10.21 -10.21
CA ASP A 422 32.32 11.37 -9.49
C ASP A 422 33.40 12.46 -9.28
N VAL A 423 34.69 12.09 -9.29
CA VAL A 423 35.82 13.04 -9.12
C VAL A 423 35.83 14.11 -10.21
N LYS A 424 35.38 13.75 -11.42
CA LYS A 424 35.23 14.69 -12.55
C LYS A 424 34.16 15.78 -12.29
N HIS A 425 33.30 15.58 -11.30
CA HIS A 425 32.21 16.48 -10.91
C HIS A 425 32.34 16.94 -9.45
N SER A 426 33.56 16.98 -8.93
CA SER A 426 33.88 17.27 -7.53
C SER A 426 33.24 18.57 -7.03
N ASP A 427 33.37 19.67 -7.78
CA ASP A 427 32.80 20.98 -7.42
C ASP A 427 31.27 20.95 -7.28
N ALA A 428 30.59 20.22 -8.17
CA ALA A 428 29.14 20.08 -8.13
C ALA A 428 28.68 19.27 -6.90
N ILE A 429 29.46 18.26 -6.50
CA ILE A 429 29.17 17.43 -5.32
C ILE A 429 29.42 18.21 -4.03
N VAL A 430 30.55 18.93 -3.94
CA VAL A 430 30.86 19.82 -2.80
C VAL A 430 29.76 20.88 -2.65
N SER A 431 29.35 21.51 -3.75
CA SER A 431 28.25 22.49 -3.76
C SER A 431 26.91 21.87 -3.30
N ALA A 432 26.58 20.67 -3.79
CA ALA A 432 25.36 19.97 -3.38
C ALA A 432 25.35 19.64 -1.87
N ILE A 433 26.49 19.24 -1.32
CA ILE A 433 26.66 18.96 0.10
C ILE A 433 26.54 20.23 0.95
N SER A 434 27.13 21.35 0.51
CA SER A 434 26.93 22.65 1.16
C SER A 434 25.45 23.03 1.23
N VAL A 435 24.69 22.77 0.15
CA VAL A 435 23.24 22.99 0.13
C VAL A 435 22.50 22.05 1.08
N TRP A 436 22.89 20.77 1.18
CA TRP A 436 22.30 19.83 2.15
C TRP A 436 22.53 20.32 3.59
N LEU A 437 23.75 20.73 3.91
CA LEU A 437 24.11 21.26 5.23
C LEU A 437 23.32 22.54 5.55
N GLN A 438 23.12 23.42 4.59
CA GLN A 438 22.27 24.60 4.76
C GLN A 438 20.82 24.22 5.06
N ARG A 439 20.24 23.27 4.32
CA ARG A 439 18.85 22.82 4.50
C ARG A 439 18.61 22.10 5.81
N SER A 440 19.62 21.41 6.34
CA SER A 440 19.54 20.75 7.65
C SER A 440 19.37 21.73 8.82
N GLY A 441 19.51 23.04 8.59
CA GLY A 441 19.22 24.08 9.58
C GLY A 441 20.13 23.97 10.81
N THR A 442 19.53 23.91 11.99
CA THR A 442 20.23 23.78 13.28
C THR A 442 20.26 22.35 13.81
N LEU A 443 19.69 21.39 13.09
CA LEU A 443 19.59 20.01 13.55
C LEU A 443 20.96 19.35 13.68
N LEU A 444 21.07 18.41 14.61
CA LEU A 444 22.27 17.61 14.80
C LEU A 444 22.50 16.64 13.62
N LEU A 445 23.75 16.43 13.26
CA LEU A 445 24.17 15.79 12.02
C LEU A 445 24.66 14.37 12.22
N SER A 446 24.34 13.49 11.26
CA SER A 446 24.90 12.14 11.12
C SER A 446 25.64 12.04 9.79
N LEU A 447 26.98 11.98 9.84
CA LEU A 447 27.84 12.15 8.65
C LEU A 447 28.75 10.94 8.45
N SER A 448 28.70 10.31 7.27
CA SER A 448 29.68 9.28 6.86
C SER A 448 30.55 9.81 5.73
N LEU A 449 31.86 9.79 5.94
CA LEU A 449 32.86 10.11 4.93
C LEU A 449 33.71 8.87 4.66
N GLY A 450 33.61 8.32 3.45
CA GLY A 450 34.30 7.07 3.11
C GLY A 450 35.67 7.24 2.49
N ARG A 451 36.18 6.10 1.99
CA ARG A 451 37.51 5.99 1.39
C ARG A 451 37.53 6.76 0.07
N CYS A 452 38.51 7.64 -0.09
CA CYS A 452 38.79 8.24 -1.38
C CYS A 452 39.95 7.50 -2.04
N ASP A 453 39.81 7.23 -3.33
CA ASP A 453 40.93 6.91 -4.23
C ASP A 453 42.00 8.02 -4.09
N PRO A 454 43.31 7.72 -4.19
CA PRO A 454 44.36 8.73 -4.33
C PRO A 454 43.98 9.94 -5.21
N ASP A 455 43.29 9.69 -6.33
CA ASP A 455 42.86 10.73 -7.27
C ASP A 455 41.75 11.65 -6.74
N ALA A 456 41.04 11.24 -5.68
CA ALA A 456 39.95 11.98 -5.04
C ALA A 456 40.38 12.77 -3.79
N ARG A 457 41.69 12.83 -3.47
CA ARG A 457 42.21 13.47 -2.25
C ARG A 457 41.82 14.94 -2.12
N GLN A 458 41.96 15.73 -3.19
CA GLN A 458 41.63 17.16 -3.18
C GLN A 458 40.13 17.39 -2.89
N MET A 459 39.27 16.58 -3.52
CA MET A 459 37.83 16.65 -3.29
C MET A 459 37.48 16.32 -1.85
N ARG A 460 38.12 15.29 -1.28
CA ARG A 460 37.95 14.90 0.12
C ARG A 460 38.33 16.02 1.09
N SER A 461 39.48 16.69 0.86
CA SER A 461 39.90 17.85 1.65
C SER A 461 38.85 18.97 1.62
N SER A 462 38.31 19.29 0.45
CA SER A 462 37.24 20.29 0.31
C SER A 462 35.95 19.89 1.05
N LEU A 463 35.58 18.61 1.01
CA LEU A 463 34.42 18.09 1.76
C LEU A 463 34.63 18.16 3.27
N LEU A 464 35.80 17.77 3.76
CA LEU A 464 36.14 17.86 5.17
C LEU A 464 36.12 19.30 5.67
N ALA A 465 36.71 20.23 4.91
CA ALA A 465 36.65 21.66 5.24
C ALA A 465 35.20 22.15 5.31
N THR A 466 34.35 21.72 4.36
CA THR A 466 32.92 22.06 4.34
C THR A 466 32.18 21.51 5.57
N PHE A 467 32.43 20.26 5.95
CA PHE A 467 31.81 19.68 7.14
C PHE A 467 32.31 20.32 8.43
N ALA A 468 33.60 20.63 8.53
CA ALA A 468 34.25 21.14 9.74
C ALA A 468 33.63 22.47 10.22
N VAL A 469 33.11 23.29 9.30
CA VAL A 469 32.34 24.51 9.61
C VAL A 469 31.11 24.21 10.49
N HIS A 470 30.55 23.01 10.37
CA HIS A 470 29.36 22.57 11.12
C HIS A 470 29.69 21.56 12.23
N SER A 471 30.96 21.45 12.62
CA SER A 471 31.49 20.48 13.59
C SER A 471 30.79 20.51 14.96
N SER A 472 30.28 21.66 15.40
CA SER A 472 29.51 21.79 16.65
C SER A 472 28.19 21.00 16.65
N ARG A 473 27.67 20.67 15.47
CA ARG A 473 26.39 19.96 15.27
C ARG A 473 26.56 18.47 15.04
N TRP A 474 27.78 17.94 14.93
CA TRP A 474 27.99 16.52 14.64
C TRP A 474 27.58 15.68 15.86
N GLU A 475 26.65 14.75 15.67
CA GLU A 475 26.17 13.81 16.69
C GLU A 475 26.66 12.38 16.42
N TYR A 476 26.65 11.98 15.15
CA TYR A 476 27.16 10.70 14.67
C TYR A 476 28.14 10.92 13.52
N MET A 477 29.28 10.24 13.57
CA MET A 477 30.32 10.42 12.56
C MET A 477 30.97 9.10 12.18
N THR A 478 31.18 8.87 10.89
CA THR A 478 32.07 7.82 10.39
C THR A 478 33.14 8.46 9.52
N LEU A 479 34.40 8.19 9.82
CA LEU A 479 35.55 8.64 9.04
C LEU A 479 36.35 7.42 8.60
N ARG A 480 36.31 7.12 7.29
CA ARG A 480 37.15 6.07 6.71
C ARG A 480 38.44 6.67 6.19
N ARG A 481 39.57 6.22 6.73
CA ARG A 481 40.91 6.85 6.65
C ARG A 481 40.92 8.24 7.27
N THR A 482 42.02 8.62 7.88
CA THR A 482 42.16 9.84 8.68
C THR A 482 43.28 10.75 8.17
N ASP A 483 43.81 10.49 6.98
CA ASP A 483 44.84 11.28 6.29
C ASP A 483 44.29 12.63 5.76
N ALA A 484 43.90 13.52 6.67
CA ALA A 484 43.44 14.85 6.30
C ALA A 484 43.83 15.90 7.36
N PRO A 485 44.78 16.81 7.06
CA PRO A 485 45.15 17.91 7.96
C PRO A 485 44.01 18.91 8.22
N GLU A 486 42.92 18.90 7.45
CA GLU A 486 41.85 19.90 7.52
C GLU A 486 40.98 19.79 8.78
N VAL A 487 40.88 18.61 9.40
CA VAL A 487 40.18 18.40 10.68
C VAL A 487 40.99 18.95 11.87
N SER A 488 42.28 19.25 11.70
CA SER A 488 43.12 19.84 12.77
C SER A 488 42.64 21.21 13.25
N SER A 489 41.81 21.90 12.45
CA SER A 489 41.17 23.16 12.82
C SER A 489 40.01 23.00 13.84
N VAL A 490 39.50 21.79 14.01
CA VAL A 490 38.40 21.49 14.93
C VAL A 490 38.96 21.25 16.33
N THR A 491 38.66 22.14 17.27
CA THR A 491 39.14 22.06 18.65
C THR A 491 38.17 21.37 19.60
N ALA A 492 36.89 21.27 19.24
CA ALA A 492 35.88 20.57 20.04
C ALA A 492 34.70 20.08 19.19
N LEU A 493 34.16 18.91 19.57
CA LEU A 493 32.93 18.33 19.03
C LEU A 493 31.91 18.14 20.18
N PRO A 494 31.25 19.22 20.62
CA PRO A 494 30.42 19.23 21.83
C PRO A 494 29.17 18.34 21.76
N SER A 495 28.70 18.03 20.56
CA SER A 495 27.48 17.24 20.33
C SER A 495 27.75 15.78 19.97
N LEU A 496 29.01 15.39 19.76
CA LEU A 496 29.34 14.06 19.23
C LEU A 496 29.07 12.99 20.29
N VAL A 497 28.14 12.09 19.99
CA VAL A 497 27.72 10.99 20.87
C VAL A 497 28.43 9.70 20.48
N ALA A 498 28.62 9.46 19.18
CA ALA A 498 29.26 8.26 18.67
C ALA A 498 30.12 8.49 17.42
N CYS A 499 31.24 7.77 17.32
CA CYS A 499 32.11 7.79 16.15
C CYS A 499 32.52 6.40 15.67
N ASP A 500 32.71 6.24 14.36
CA ASP A 500 33.31 5.08 13.70
C ASP A 500 34.53 5.53 12.91
N LEU A 501 35.72 5.08 13.30
CA LEU A 501 37.00 5.51 12.76
C LEU A 501 37.73 4.31 12.15
N HIS A 502 37.91 4.31 10.83
CA HIS A 502 38.82 3.36 10.19
C HIS A 502 40.20 4.00 10.04
N LEU A 503 41.20 3.41 10.70
CA LEU A 503 42.58 3.86 10.65
C LEU A 503 43.28 3.26 9.42
N GLY A 504 44.10 4.04 8.71
CA GLY A 504 44.94 3.53 7.62
C GLY A 504 46.33 3.12 8.09
N TYR A 505 47.07 2.31 7.31
CA TYR A 505 48.45 1.89 7.62
C TYR A 505 49.43 3.06 7.84
N ASN A 506 49.24 4.22 7.21
CA ASN A 506 50.16 5.37 7.25
C ASN A 506 49.59 6.66 7.90
N ASP A 507 48.42 6.60 8.53
CA ASP A 507 47.76 7.79 9.08
C ASP A 507 48.41 8.29 10.38
N HIS A 508 49.16 9.39 10.41
CA HIS A 508 49.64 9.96 11.68
C HIS A 508 48.59 10.89 12.31
N TRP A 509 47.48 10.33 12.79
CA TRP A 509 46.44 11.12 13.46
C TRP A 509 46.91 11.55 14.86
N GLY A 510 47.22 12.83 15.02
CA GLY A 510 47.58 13.43 16.30
C GLY A 510 46.38 14.11 16.97
N THR A 511 45.56 13.39 17.73
CA THR A 511 44.46 13.97 18.54
C THR A 511 44.85 14.21 19.99
N ASN A 512 45.83 15.07 20.25
CA ASN A 512 46.07 15.51 21.62
C ASN A 512 45.16 16.69 22.07
N SER A 513 44.20 17.14 21.25
CA SER A 513 43.55 18.46 21.49
C SER A 513 42.07 18.62 21.13
N ILE A 514 41.32 17.57 20.74
CA ILE A 514 39.89 17.73 20.41
C ILE A 514 39.01 17.41 21.63
N GLY A 515 38.23 18.39 22.10
CA GLY A 515 37.28 18.19 23.20
C GLY A 515 36.06 17.37 22.77
N LEU A 516 35.86 16.18 23.35
CA LEU A 516 34.76 15.24 23.03
C LEU A 516 33.84 14.98 24.24
N PRO A 517 33.20 16.01 24.83
CA PRO A 517 32.57 15.91 26.15
C PRO A 517 31.34 14.99 26.23
N ARG A 518 30.71 14.64 25.09
CA ARG A 518 29.52 13.79 25.03
C ARG A 518 29.75 12.42 24.40
N LEU A 519 30.98 12.12 23.98
CA LEU A 519 31.28 10.86 23.31
C LEU A 519 31.07 9.70 24.28
N SER A 520 30.17 8.79 23.94
CA SER A 520 29.82 7.63 24.78
C SER A 520 30.01 6.30 24.06
N ARG A 521 30.14 6.33 22.73
CA ARG A 521 30.29 5.15 21.88
C ARG A 521 31.40 5.37 20.85
N ALA A 522 32.25 4.38 20.65
CA ALA A 522 33.29 4.43 19.64
C ALA A 522 33.46 3.08 18.94
N ILE A 523 33.63 3.11 17.62
CA ILE A 523 34.08 1.99 16.83
C ILE A 523 35.41 2.39 16.22
N ILE A 524 36.44 1.59 16.45
CA ILE A 524 37.75 1.80 15.83
C ILE A 524 38.09 0.54 15.05
N ARG A 525 38.57 0.73 13.83
CA ARG A 525 38.87 -0.36 12.89
C ARG A 525 40.25 -0.18 12.27
N ASP A 526 40.87 -1.28 11.89
CA ASP A 526 42.08 -1.34 11.05
C ASP A 526 43.30 -0.62 11.67
N ALA A 527 43.46 -0.74 12.99
CA ALA A 527 44.51 -0.06 13.75
C ALA A 527 45.82 -0.86 13.84
N TYR A 528 46.19 -1.57 12.78
CA TYR A 528 47.40 -2.39 12.71
C TYR A 528 48.64 -1.61 13.16
N ASP A 529 49.47 -2.22 14.01
CA ASP A 529 50.76 -1.67 14.47
C ASP A 529 50.73 -0.32 15.21
N ARG A 530 49.56 0.10 15.75
CA ARG A 530 49.41 1.39 16.41
C ARG A 530 49.26 1.27 17.92
N VAL A 531 50.15 1.96 18.64
CA VAL A 531 49.87 2.34 20.03
C VAL A 531 48.95 3.54 19.99
N LEU A 532 47.66 3.35 20.34
CA LEU A 532 46.74 4.47 20.50
C LEU A 532 47.11 5.27 21.76
N PRO A 533 47.42 6.58 21.65
CA PRO A 533 47.72 7.39 22.82
C PRO A 533 46.57 7.39 23.83
N ALA A 534 46.88 7.52 25.12
CA ALA A 534 45.88 7.62 26.19
C ALA A 534 44.90 8.80 25.98
N GLY A 535 45.32 9.85 25.29
CA GLY A 535 44.49 11.01 24.93
C GLY A 535 43.75 10.90 23.59
N PHE A 536 43.91 9.81 22.83
CA PHE A 536 43.35 9.67 21.49
C PHE A 536 41.83 9.83 21.46
N LEU A 537 41.15 9.21 22.42
CA LEU A 537 39.73 9.38 22.73
C LEU A 537 39.58 9.48 24.26
N PRO A 538 38.48 10.06 24.77
CA PRO A 538 38.21 10.08 26.20
C PRO A 538 37.72 8.71 26.66
N TRP A 539 38.62 7.72 26.71
CA TRP A 539 38.32 6.32 27.01
C TRP A 539 37.45 6.14 28.26
N ALA A 540 37.75 6.90 29.31
CA ALA A 540 37.10 6.84 30.62
C ALA A 540 35.60 7.21 30.65
N GLN A 541 35.06 7.87 29.63
CA GLN A 541 33.62 8.18 29.52
C GLN A 541 32.86 7.24 28.57
N LEU A 542 33.56 6.37 27.83
CA LEU A 542 32.92 5.45 26.90
C LEU A 542 32.11 4.39 27.65
N THR A 543 30.93 4.11 27.10
CA THR A 543 29.99 3.07 27.57
C THR A 543 29.85 1.94 26.55
N GLN A 544 30.15 2.20 25.27
CA GLN A 544 30.19 1.18 24.23
C GLN A 544 31.48 1.33 23.40
N LEU A 545 32.16 0.22 23.15
CA LEU A 545 33.40 0.21 22.39
C LEU A 545 33.47 -1.01 21.48
N THR A 546 33.74 -0.79 20.20
CA THR A 546 34.10 -1.82 19.24
C THR A 546 35.54 -1.61 18.78
N LEU A 547 36.36 -2.64 18.87
CA LEU A 547 37.72 -2.66 18.33
C LEU A 547 37.81 -3.79 17.30
N GLU A 548 38.10 -3.43 16.05
CA GLU A 548 38.28 -4.39 14.96
C GLU A 548 39.69 -4.29 14.41
N ASN A 549 40.35 -5.44 14.30
CA ASN A 549 41.69 -5.58 13.73
C ASN A 549 42.76 -4.78 14.50
N PHE A 550 42.97 -5.19 15.76
CA PHE A 550 43.91 -4.58 16.70
C PHE A 550 44.93 -5.59 17.23
N ASP A 551 46.12 -5.09 17.56
CA ASP A 551 47.09 -5.86 18.35
C ASP A 551 46.71 -5.89 19.83
N ILE A 552 47.02 -7.01 20.49
CA ILE A 552 46.58 -7.33 21.86
C ILE A 552 47.05 -6.30 22.91
N PRO A 553 48.31 -5.82 22.89
CA PRO A 553 48.76 -4.79 23.84
C PRO A 553 47.98 -3.47 23.71
N ALA A 554 47.56 -3.12 22.48
CA ALA A 554 46.76 -1.92 22.24
C ALA A 554 45.34 -2.08 22.79
N VAL A 555 44.72 -3.25 22.57
CA VAL A 555 43.42 -3.60 23.17
C VAL A 555 43.49 -3.52 24.70
N GLU A 556 44.52 -4.11 25.30
CA GLU A 556 44.74 -4.08 26.75
C GLU A 556 44.80 -2.65 27.29
N ALA A 557 45.63 -1.79 26.68
CA ALA A 557 45.80 -0.40 27.12
C ALA A 557 44.47 0.38 27.05
N VAL A 558 43.70 0.21 25.97
CA VAL A 558 42.41 0.87 25.78
C VAL A 558 41.38 0.38 26.80
N LEU A 559 41.25 -0.93 27.02
CA LEU A 559 40.27 -1.49 27.95
C LEU A 559 40.57 -1.10 29.40
N ARG A 560 41.85 -0.97 29.79
CA ARG A 560 42.21 -0.43 31.12
C ARG A 560 41.77 1.02 31.31
N ALA A 561 41.82 1.83 30.25
CA ALA A 561 41.39 3.22 30.31
C ALA A 561 39.85 3.35 30.31
N ALA A 562 39.15 2.45 29.63
CA ALA A 562 37.69 2.47 29.44
C ALA A 562 36.89 1.72 30.52
N HIS A 563 37.07 2.10 31.79
CA HIS A 563 36.47 1.40 32.94
C HIS A 563 34.93 1.57 33.09
N LYS A 564 34.28 2.43 32.31
CA LYS A 564 32.82 2.65 32.33
C LYS A 564 32.05 1.87 31.25
N LEU A 565 32.72 0.98 30.51
CA LEU A 565 32.09 0.19 29.46
C LEU A 565 30.95 -0.67 30.00
N VAL A 566 29.86 -0.68 29.23
CA VAL A 566 28.65 -1.49 29.39
C VAL A 566 28.56 -2.53 28.27
N GLN A 567 28.98 -2.16 27.05
CA GLN A 567 29.06 -3.08 25.91
C GLN A 567 30.44 -3.01 25.26
N CYS A 568 31.01 -4.16 24.91
CA CYS A 568 32.30 -4.23 24.21
C CYS A 568 32.27 -5.32 23.15
N ARG A 569 32.75 -5.00 21.94
CA ARG A 569 32.98 -5.95 20.85
C ARG A 569 34.45 -5.90 20.45
N LEU A 570 35.06 -7.07 20.39
CA LEU A 570 36.42 -7.28 19.95
C LEU A 570 36.36 -8.21 18.73
N SER A 571 36.93 -7.79 17.62
CA SER A 571 37.02 -8.59 16.40
C SER A 571 38.45 -8.59 15.90
N PHE A 572 38.93 -9.76 15.50
CA PHE A 572 40.29 -9.96 15.02
C PHE A 572 40.23 -10.83 13.74
N ASP A 573 40.87 -10.39 12.65
CA ASP A 573 40.84 -11.06 11.33
C ASP A 573 41.95 -12.11 11.15
N GLU A 574 42.63 -12.24 10.00
CA GLU A 574 43.86 -13.06 9.78
C GLU A 574 45.10 -12.18 9.47
N GLU A 575 44.91 -10.89 9.16
CA GLU A 575 45.95 -9.94 8.77
C GLU A 575 46.43 -9.07 9.95
N SER A 576 45.67 -9.04 11.05
CA SER A 576 46.00 -8.41 12.36
C SER A 576 47.24 -8.97 13.07
N TYR A 577 48.03 -9.83 12.42
CA TYR A 577 48.91 -10.81 13.07
C TYR A 577 50.38 -10.47 12.85
N LYS A 578 51.12 -10.39 13.95
CA LYS A 578 52.59 -10.48 13.95
C LYS A 578 53.08 -11.44 15.02
N GLU A 579 54.32 -11.91 14.85
CA GLU A 579 55.02 -12.79 15.80
C GLU A 579 55.00 -12.26 17.25
N THR A 580 54.93 -10.95 17.45
CA THR A 580 54.89 -10.28 18.76
C THR A 580 53.63 -10.58 19.59
N SER A 581 52.54 -11.01 18.96
CA SER A 581 51.27 -11.28 19.64
C SER A 581 51.16 -12.71 20.19
N TYR A 582 52.07 -13.63 19.80
CA TYR A 582 52.05 -15.03 20.27
C TYR A 582 52.53 -15.19 21.72
N ASP A 583 53.49 -14.38 22.14
CA ASP A 583 54.11 -14.47 23.48
C ASP A 583 53.63 -13.38 24.45
N HIS A 584 52.68 -12.53 24.05
CA HIS A 584 52.19 -11.44 24.91
C HIS A 584 51.41 -11.99 26.11
N LYS A 585 51.99 -11.82 27.30
CA LYS A 585 51.35 -12.18 28.56
C LYS A 585 50.69 -10.95 29.17
N VAL A 586 49.39 -11.07 29.41
CA VAL A 586 48.65 -10.06 30.16
C VAL A 586 48.81 -10.34 31.65
N GLU A 587 49.78 -9.68 32.30
CA GLU A 587 50.13 -9.95 33.70
C GLU A 587 49.17 -9.32 34.71
N ILE A 588 48.54 -8.20 34.34
CA ILE A 588 47.67 -7.43 35.24
C ILE A 588 46.20 -7.72 34.89
N PRO A 589 45.30 -7.98 35.85
CA PRO A 589 43.88 -8.13 35.54
C PRO A 589 43.25 -6.85 34.96
N ILE A 590 42.33 -6.99 34.01
CA ILE A 590 41.58 -5.90 33.39
C ILE A 590 40.19 -5.84 34.03
N HIS A 591 39.94 -4.77 34.79
CA HIS A 591 38.69 -4.60 35.53
C HIS A 591 37.69 -3.75 34.75
N LEU A 592 36.55 -4.36 34.40
CA LEU A 592 35.45 -3.71 33.69
C LEU A 592 34.14 -3.96 34.47
N PRO A 593 33.94 -3.27 35.60
CA PRO A 593 32.92 -3.62 36.59
C PRO A 593 31.48 -3.37 36.14
N ARG A 594 31.27 -2.64 35.03
CA ARG A 594 29.94 -2.29 34.50
C ARG A 594 29.60 -3.03 33.21
N LEU A 595 30.49 -3.88 32.73
CA LEU A 595 30.33 -4.53 31.44
C LEU A 595 29.20 -5.58 31.53
N GLU A 596 28.15 -5.39 30.73
CA GLU A 596 26.99 -6.28 30.66
C GLU A 596 27.00 -7.16 29.41
N ALA A 597 27.63 -6.70 28.32
CA ALA A 597 27.75 -7.46 27.07
C ALA A 597 29.19 -7.45 26.54
N LEU A 598 29.71 -8.63 26.27
CA LEU A 598 31.03 -8.85 25.66
C LEU A 598 30.88 -9.75 24.44
N VAL A 599 31.35 -9.28 23.30
CA VAL A 599 31.40 -10.04 22.05
C VAL A 599 32.86 -10.17 21.62
N VAL A 600 33.32 -11.40 21.41
CA VAL A 600 34.67 -11.68 20.94
C VAL A 600 34.59 -12.59 19.72
N GLU A 601 34.89 -12.01 18.57
CA GLU A 601 34.85 -12.67 17.25
C GLU A 601 36.27 -12.95 16.76
N PHE A 602 36.48 -14.15 16.24
CA PHE A 602 37.80 -14.61 15.84
C PHE A 602 37.73 -15.75 14.81
N SER A 603 38.73 -15.84 13.93
CA SER A 603 38.78 -16.82 12.83
C SER A 603 39.66 -18.06 13.06
N LEU A 604 40.63 -18.07 14.01
CA LEU A 604 41.56 -19.20 14.30
C LEU A 604 41.83 -19.48 15.81
N SER A 605 42.91 -20.13 16.23
CA SER A 605 43.29 -20.24 17.67
C SER A 605 44.52 -19.37 17.98
N ASN A 606 44.48 -18.54 19.04
CA ASN A 606 45.61 -17.70 19.46
C ASN A 606 45.75 -17.60 20.98
N ASP A 607 46.95 -17.90 21.50
CA ASP A 607 47.23 -17.94 22.95
C ASP A 607 47.28 -16.55 23.61
N GLY A 608 47.66 -15.50 22.89
CA GLY A 608 47.61 -14.13 23.39
C GLY A 608 46.18 -13.67 23.68
N ILE A 609 45.21 -14.05 22.83
CA ILE A 609 43.79 -13.71 23.04
C ILE A 609 43.23 -14.52 24.20
N ARG A 610 43.64 -15.79 24.35
CA ARG A 610 43.33 -16.59 25.55
C ARG A 610 43.87 -15.92 26.81
N ALA A 611 45.10 -15.41 26.77
CA ALA A 611 45.70 -14.68 27.87
C ALA A 611 44.93 -13.38 28.18
N LEU A 612 44.54 -12.62 27.16
CA LEU A 612 43.71 -11.42 27.29
C LEU A 612 42.37 -11.73 27.96
N LEU A 613 41.66 -12.75 27.49
CA LEU A 613 40.40 -13.19 28.07
C LEU A 613 40.59 -13.53 29.55
N ARG A 614 41.57 -14.36 29.90
CA ARG A 614 41.83 -14.77 31.30
C ARG A 614 42.16 -13.60 32.24
N ALA A 615 42.62 -12.48 31.70
CA ALA A 615 42.86 -11.26 32.46
C ALA A 615 41.58 -10.50 32.84
N PHE A 616 40.43 -10.73 32.18
CA PHE A 616 39.21 -9.97 32.46
C PHE A 616 38.61 -10.24 33.85
N ARG A 617 38.11 -9.17 34.46
CA ARG A 617 37.27 -9.16 35.67
C ARG A 617 36.03 -8.33 35.37
N VAL A 618 34.94 -9.01 35.03
CA VAL A 618 33.69 -8.46 34.47
C VAL A 618 32.47 -8.97 35.25
N PRO A 619 32.37 -8.66 36.56
CA PRO A 619 31.41 -9.31 37.46
C PRO A 619 29.94 -9.07 37.13
N MET A 620 29.60 -8.07 36.31
CA MET A 620 28.23 -7.73 35.90
C MET A 620 27.86 -8.26 34.51
N LEU A 621 28.70 -9.12 33.93
CA LEU A 621 28.48 -9.63 32.57
C LEU A 621 27.21 -10.48 32.52
N LYS A 622 26.28 -10.11 31.64
CA LYS A 622 25.00 -10.80 31.39
C LYS A 622 24.99 -11.56 30.08
N ARG A 623 25.72 -11.06 29.08
CA ARG A 623 25.77 -11.60 27.72
C ARG A 623 27.21 -11.80 27.29
N PHE A 624 27.57 -13.03 26.95
CA PHE A 624 28.90 -13.35 26.42
C PHE A 624 28.80 -14.11 25.09
N PHE A 625 29.44 -13.57 24.05
CA PHE A 625 29.62 -14.22 22.75
C PHE A 625 31.10 -14.52 22.56
N VAL A 626 31.42 -15.77 22.21
CA VAL A 626 32.79 -16.23 22.01
C VAL A 626 32.88 -17.31 20.93
N HIS A 627 34.03 -17.47 20.30
CA HIS A 627 34.32 -18.57 19.38
C HIS A 627 34.96 -19.77 20.11
N GLU A 628 34.60 -21.01 19.76
CA GLU A 628 35.08 -22.22 20.45
C GLU A 628 36.60 -22.40 20.43
N ASP A 629 37.27 -21.93 19.37
CA ASP A 629 38.73 -22.03 19.21
C ASP A 629 39.52 -21.22 20.23
N LEU A 630 38.86 -20.27 20.89
CA LEU A 630 39.45 -19.52 22.00
C LEU A 630 39.49 -20.35 23.28
N MET A 631 38.86 -21.52 23.34
CA MET A 631 38.96 -22.43 24.48
C MET A 631 40.08 -23.44 24.27
N THR A 632 40.79 -23.76 25.34
CA THR A 632 41.80 -24.84 25.37
C THR A 632 41.09 -26.17 25.08
N ASP A 633 41.59 -26.91 24.09
CA ASP A 633 41.00 -28.16 23.59
C ASP A 633 39.51 -28.05 23.19
N ARG A 634 39.02 -26.84 22.88
CA ARG A 634 37.59 -26.56 22.60
C ARG A 634 36.65 -27.06 23.71
N SER A 635 37.14 -27.09 24.95
CA SER A 635 36.45 -27.71 26.08
C SER A 635 35.45 -26.77 26.77
N PRO A 636 34.20 -27.22 27.02
CA PRO A 636 33.25 -26.50 27.86
C PRO A 636 33.78 -26.20 29.27
N THR A 637 34.69 -27.04 29.78
CA THR A 637 35.27 -26.89 31.12
C THR A 637 36.22 -25.69 31.20
N ASP A 638 37.00 -25.45 30.14
CA ASP A 638 37.89 -24.27 30.09
C ASP A 638 37.07 -22.98 29.99
N LEU A 639 35.96 -22.99 29.24
CA LEU A 639 35.03 -21.86 29.21
C LEU A 639 34.37 -21.61 30.57
N ALA A 640 33.99 -22.68 31.29
CA ALA A 640 33.44 -22.55 32.64
C ALA A 640 34.48 -21.96 33.61
N ALA A 641 35.73 -22.40 33.53
CA ALA A 641 36.83 -21.82 34.31
C ALA A 641 37.07 -20.34 33.96
N LEU A 642 36.95 -19.97 32.68
CA LEU A 642 37.04 -18.58 32.23
C LEU A 642 35.91 -17.71 32.80
N VAL A 643 34.65 -18.18 32.76
CA VAL A 643 33.49 -17.48 33.34
C VAL A 643 33.61 -17.33 34.86
N GLN A 644 34.18 -18.33 35.55
CA GLN A 644 34.52 -18.19 36.96
C GLN A 644 35.60 -17.13 37.19
N ALA A 645 36.65 -17.11 36.36
CA ALA A 645 37.71 -16.10 36.43
C ALA A 645 37.20 -14.68 36.15
N PHE A 646 36.18 -14.53 35.29
CA PHE A 646 35.49 -13.26 35.06
C PHE A 646 34.76 -12.75 36.30
N GLY A 647 34.36 -13.63 37.21
CA GLY A 647 33.55 -13.32 38.37
C GLY A 647 32.06 -13.09 38.05
N CYS A 648 31.58 -13.57 36.90
CA CYS A 648 30.22 -13.32 36.41
C CYS A 648 29.31 -14.56 36.40
N ALA A 649 29.74 -15.67 36.99
CA ALA A 649 28.99 -16.94 36.95
C ALA A 649 27.54 -16.83 37.44
N GLN A 650 27.24 -15.90 38.36
CA GLN A 650 25.89 -15.67 38.89
C GLN A 650 25.09 -14.61 38.12
N THR A 651 25.73 -13.82 37.27
CA THR A 651 25.09 -12.74 36.51
C THR A 651 24.91 -13.09 35.03
N LEU A 652 25.61 -14.11 34.54
CA LEU A 652 25.59 -14.51 33.14
C LEU A 652 24.23 -15.13 32.77
N GLU A 653 23.45 -14.40 31.99
CA GLU A 653 22.13 -14.81 31.54
C GLU A 653 22.17 -15.53 30.19
N ARG A 654 23.08 -15.11 29.28
CA ARG A 654 23.19 -15.68 27.94
C ARG A 654 24.64 -15.92 27.54
N LEU A 655 24.86 -17.10 26.96
CA LEU A 655 26.13 -17.52 26.41
C LEU A 655 25.93 -17.98 24.96
N PHE A 656 26.71 -17.43 24.04
CA PHE A 656 26.73 -17.86 22.65
C PHE A 656 28.13 -18.33 22.28
N VAL A 657 28.21 -19.56 21.81
CA VAL A 657 29.46 -20.18 21.38
C VAL A 657 29.36 -20.47 19.89
N SER A 658 30.19 -19.80 19.10
CA SER A 658 30.28 -19.98 17.65
C SER A 658 31.36 -21.00 17.27
N GLY A 659 31.25 -21.59 16.08
CA GLY A 659 32.25 -22.51 15.52
C GLY A 659 31.99 -24.00 15.78
N LEU A 660 30.95 -24.35 16.56
CA LEU A 660 30.65 -25.73 16.95
C LEU A 660 30.13 -26.57 15.76
N GLY A 661 30.81 -27.68 15.46
CA GLY A 661 30.33 -28.69 14.52
C GLY A 661 29.39 -29.70 15.20
N TYR A 662 28.12 -29.78 14.74
CA TYR A 662 27.07 -30.73 15.16
C TYR A 662 26.48 -30.57 16.59
N ASP A 663 25.22 -31.01 16.75
CA ASP A 663 24.35 -30.89 17.96
C ASP A 663 24.94 -31.40 19.28
N ARG A 664 25.99 -32.24 19.24
CA ARG A 664 26.60 -32.83 20.44
C ARG A 664 27.26 -31.77 21.33
N ALA A 665 27.81 -30.73 20.73
CA ALA A 665 28.44 -29.64 21.46
C ALA A 665 27.43 -28.85 22.32
N THR A 666 26.23 -28.59 21.82
CA THR A 666 25.19 -27.84 22.55
C THR A 666 24.81 -28.51 23.87
N ILE A 667 24.75 -29.85 23.90
CA ILE A 667 24.43 -30.63 25.12
C ILE A 667 25.56 -30.51 26.16
N GLU A 668 26.81 -30.63 25.73
CA GLU A 668 27.98 -30.56 26.61
C GLU A 668 28.15 -29.15 27.22
N TYR A 669 27.98 -28.09 26.40
CA TYR A 669 27.98 -26.71 26.89
C TYR A 669 26.77 -26.41 27.78
N ARG A 670 25.57 -26.93 27.48
CA ARG A 670 24.41 -26.79 28.37
C ARG A 670 24.64 -27.46 29.72
N ALA A 671 25.30 -28.62 29.75
CA ALA A 671 25.63 -29.32 30.99
C ALA A 671 26.68 -28.57 31.82
N ALA A 672 27.65 -27.91 31.19
CA ALA A 672 28.66 -27.09 31.87
C ALA A 672 28.10 -25.77 32.45
N PHE A 673 26.97 -25.28 31.91
CA PHE A 673 26.33 -24.03 32.31
C PHE A 673 24.85 -24.22 32.67
N PRO A 674 24.53 -25.00 33.72
CA PRO A 674 23.15 -25.33 34.08
C PRO A 674 22.33 -24.09 34.46
N ASP A 675 22.98 -23.11 35.10
CA ASP A 675 22.35 -21.92 35.68
C ASP A 675 22.20 -20.74 34.68
N VAL A 676 22.82 -20.84 33.49
CA VAL A 676 22.70 -19.80 32.45
C VAL A 676 21.35 -19.96 31.73
N LEU A 677 20.58 -18.89 31.60
CA LEU A 677 19.22 -18.96 31.05
C LEU A 677 19.19 -19.48 29.60
N ARG A 678 20.13 -19.02 28.76
CA ARG A 678 20.19 -19.40 27.34
C ARG A 678 21.63 -19.69 26.92
N VAL A 679 21.87 -20.89 26.42
CA VAL A 679 23.15 -21.30 25.81
C VAL A 679 22.86 -21.63 24.35
N GLU A 680 23.49 -20.90 23.44
CA GLU A 680 23.27 -21.02 22.00
C GLU A 680 24.55 -21.45 21.29
N CYS A 681 24.40 -22.46 20.44
CA CYS A 681 25.48 -23.16 19.77
C CYS A 681 25.03 -23.50 18.32
N PRO A 682 24.77 -22.50 17.46
CA PRO A 682 24.22 -22.78 16.13
C PRO A 682 25.21 -23.49 15.22
N SER A 683 24.70 -24.41 14.39
CA SER A 683 25.47 -25.23 13.46
C SER A 683 26.01 -24.47 12.23
N GLU A 684 25.51 -23.27 11.96
CA GLU A 684 25.95 -22.40 10.87
C GLU A 684 26.57 -21.12 11.43
N TYR A 685 27.82 -20.84 11.05
CA TYR A 685 28.47 -19.56 11.36
C TYR A 685 27.80 -18.44 10.57
N ARG A 686 26.96 -17.64 11.24
CA ARG A 686 26.36 -16.43 10.65
C ARG A 686 27.12 -15.21 11.16
N TRP A 687 27.91 -14.60 10.27
CA TRP A 687 28.68 -13.37 10.52
C TRP A 687 27.83 -12.21 11.07
N ASN A 688 26.51 -12.21 10.79
CA ASN A 688 25.55 -11.20 11.26
C ASN A 688 24.70 -11.63 12.48
N SER A 689 25.07 -12.71 13.19
CA SER A 689 24.26 -13.23 14.33
C SER A 689 24.36 -12.38 15.61
N ALA A 690 25.34 -11.47 15.69
CA ALA A 690 25.55 -10.58 16.84
C ALA A 690 24.80 -9.23 16.75
N ASP A 691 24.18 -8.91 15.60
CA ASP A 691 23.48 -7.64 15.43
C ASP A 691 22.07 -7.70 16.03
N GLY A 692 21.70 -6.68 16.81
CA GLY A 692 20.38 -6.58 17.46
C GLY A 692 20.37 -7.08 18.91
N GLU A 693 20.24 -8.39 19.14
CA GLU A 693 20.04 -8.95 20.50
C GLU A 693 21.27 -8.82 21.43
N TRP A 694 22.48 -8.70 20.87
CA TRP A 694 23.74 -8.65 21.63
C TRP A 694 24.26 -7.23 21.89
N GLY A 695 23.80 -6.24 21.12
CA GLY A 695 24.19 -4.83 21.26
C GLY A 695 23.86 -4.02 20.01
N VAL A 696 24.03 -2.70 20.11
CA VAL A 696 23.95 -1.78 18.95
C VAL A 696 25.37 -1.49 18.51
N TRP A 697 25.83 -2.20 17.47
CA TRP A 697 27.22 -2.15 17.00
C TRP A 697 27.44 -1.23 15.79
N GLU A 698 26.43 -0.42 15.44
CA GLU A 698 26.50 0.60 14.37
C GLU A 698 26.41 2.01 14.96
N VAL A 699 27.02 2.98 14.27
CA VAL A 699 27.06 4.41 14.64
C VAL A 699 26.02 5.24 13.92
#